data_AF-A0A5M4D5S9-F1
#
_entry.id   AF-A0A5M4D5S9-F1
#
_cell.length_a   1.000
_cell.length_b   1.000
_cell.length_c   1.000
_cell.angle_alpha   90.00
_cell.angle_beta   90.00
_cell.angle_gamma   90.00
#
_symmetry.space_group_name_H-M   'P 1'
#
loop_
_entity.id
_entity.type
_entity.pdbx_description
1 polymer ?
#
loop_
_entity_poly.entity_id
_entity_poly.type
_entity_poly.pdbx_seq_one_letter_code
_entity_poly.pdbx_strand_id
1 'polypeptide(L)'
;MENEMRSMGNRTVRSLLVAAAAFALPGAMTFSARAAEPESASVSPARALDRAAELASAGKLIQARNMIDTVLTSQRATLSDEEHRRVFSLIGQIEMGLRGLSATEVNLQKAEAALIVGDLRSAEAHANSVIVSKVSSESEKVSARAIERMVQERRADLTPRIKMDLSTAVDDFAAGNYARAKMKLDGVMMSGVELSAGERGLLEEYRGKLSDMAAATGDMSLGSFPAMDEKTDWLLQEGQPAGQPQSQPTTDPIQESQRNEAMRILAEADQAFRDGRYAEAQTKYNRLLSQFGGFLSAEDLDHVEQQATSAALQLGRQPGANVLGETQQSLDLIRERARALFASQMEQLKASLASGDFSAAALSGGEARLTAQRHRNVLPEEEYQGMLDEAAQWLSQVEQARSSAEIAERERIERELAALQSLRDDEQRAERQRLINENISRVRALQLEQKYDEALQVVDQILALDPLNPAGLLLRDVLEDTKIYRTYYTIQRDKALSYAHQTNQNEEALIAPETIIGYPSDWPQISFKRGEPMQFSESAVNRAVLATMQEKRIPVNFSDHAFGDVLQFYEQVSGLNMDIDWESLELIGVDRESPVTLNLTNVTLETVLDRVLAKVSDPDIPAGWAVNDGILTIASDEVLRRNTLLEIYDIRDLLIDIPDYTNAPQFDLNSAFQNSGGGRGGGGGGGGRSPFQQTGQGPGQQQGERRTREEMIDEIVDIITSNVDYDGWQENGGETGSIREFNGNLIISNTPRNHRAIIGLLRKLREVRALQISVEARFLLVSQDYFEQIGFDLDVYFNADNNEFQIARTLDPSLLPSDYFDPETGRLRRRVGSGNFDLDGDGTIGPVGDQGEDGDFVPVFSPGTQGDDWSLISGSQNSFDLTNLLSQGSTFASQILGAAPALGVSGQFLDDIQVDFLIEATQADRRSVSLNAPRLTFTNGQTANIFVTSQRAYVSDLEPVTSQGSVAFDPVIDVINDGVTLLVDGVVSADRRYVTLNVVANVSQLVDLLPYETTGGAAGGGGLGGGDAATAQGVIQQPIVAVTGVSTTVTVPDQGTIMLGGQRLVSELQVETGVPVLSKIPILSRFFSNRVDSKEEQTLLILIKPTILIQNEQEEDNFPGLLDALGG
;
A
#
# COMPACT_ATOMS: atom_id res chain seq x y z
N MET A 1 -14.67 35.05 45.52
CA MET A 1 -15.36 34.63 44.27
C MET A 1 -15.22 35.66 43.14
N GLU A 2 -16.10 36.67 42.98
CA GLU A 2 -16.07 37.53 41.78
C GLU A 2 -14.78 38.38 41.60
N ASN A 3 -14.11 38.76 42.69
CA ASN A 3 -12.82 39.47 42.64
C ASN A 3 -11.59 38.56 42.54
N GLU A 4 -11.67 37.28 42.91
CA GLU A 4 -10.54 36.34 42.76
C GLU A 4 -10.46 35.78 41.34
N MET A 5 -11.59 35.69 40.63
CA MET A 5 -11.65 35.27 39.23
C MET A 5 -11.21 36.36 38.23
N ARG A 6 -10.74 37.52 38.70
CA ARG A 6 -10.22 38.60 37.84
C ARG A 6 -8.75 38.45 37.45
N SER A 7 -7.95 37.60 38.11
CA SER A 7 -6.50 37.52 37.88
C SER A 7 -6.03 36.42 36.90
N MET A 8 -6.91 35.54 36.43
CA MET A 8 -6.58 34.50 35.47
C MET A 8 -7.22 34.77 34.10
N GLY A 9 -6.40 35.15 33.12
CA GLY A 9 -6.80 35.70 31.82
C GLY A 9 -7.34 34.70 30.79
N ASN A 10 -8.15 33.72 31.17
CA ASN A 10 -8.73 32.76 30.22
C ASN A 10 -10.06 33.27 29.63
N ARG A 11 -10.07 33.52 28.32
CA ARG A 11 -11.24 34.01 27.56
C ARG A 11 -12.39 32.98 27.49
N THR A 12 -12.13 31.69 27.70
CA THR A 12 -13.10 30.60 27.57
C THR A 12 -14.25 30.69 28.58
N VAL A 13 -13.99 31.02 29.84
CA VAL A 13 -15.04 31.06 30.89
C VAL A 13 -16.09 32.16 30.63
N ARG A 14 -15.74 33.24 29.93
CA ARG A 14 -16.69 34.31 29.56
C ARG A 14 -17.73 33.90 28.51
N SER A 15 -17.46 32.90 27.67
CA SER A 15 -18.39 32.52 26.60
C SER A 15 -19.51 31.59 27.08
N LEU A 16 -19.23 30.73 28.07
CA LEU A 16 -20.20 29.79 28.66
C LEU A 16 -21.40 30.50 29.32
N LEU A 17 -21.15 31.60 30.04
CA LEU A 17 -22.21 32.39 30.69
C LEU A 17 -23.09 33.18 29.69
N VAL A 18 -22.56 33.52 28.51
CA VAL A 18 -23.33 34.22 27.47
C VAL A 18 -24.18 33.23 26.64
N ALA A 19 -23.66 32.03 26.38
CA ALA A 19 -24.41 30.97 25.70
C ALA A 19 -25.62 30.48 26.51
N ALA A 20 -25.48 30.37 27.85
CA ALA A 20 -26.57 29.97 28.74
C ALA A 20 -27.73 30.99 28.79
N ALA A 21 -27.48 32.28 28.51
CA ALA A 21 -28.49 33.33 28.56
C ALA A 21 -29.33 33.47 27.28
N ALA A 22 -28.90 32.88 26.15
CA ALA A 22 -29.53 33.09 24.83
C ALA A 22 -30.69 32.14 24.50
N PHE A 23 -30.92 31.08 25.29
CA PHE A 23 -31.96 30.07 25.03
C PHE A 23 -33.02 29.93 26.15
N ALA A 24 -33.05 30.88 27.10
CA ALA A 24 -34.06 30.92 28.14
C ALA A 24 -35.36 31.63 27.68
N LEU A 25 -36.22 30.93 26.93
CA LEU A 25 -37.63 31.31 26.75
C LEU A 25 -38.56 30.09 26.87
N PRO A 26 -39.43 30.01 27.89
CA PRO A 26 -40.49 29.00 27.95
C PRO A 26 -41.71 29.48 27.16
N GLY A 27 -42.18 28.67 26.21
CA GLY A 27 -43.34 29.01 25.38
C GLY A 27 -44.05 27.77 24.84
N ALA A 28 -45.29 27.56 25.25
CA ALA A 28 -46.10 26.41 24.83
C ALA A 28 -46.55 26.52 23.37
N MET A 29 -46.54 25.38 22.65
CA MET A 29 -47.35 25.22 21.44
C MET A 29 -48.46 24.20 21.70
N THR A 30 -49.63 24.70 22.05
CA THR A 30 -50.89 23.94 21.98
C THR A 30 -51.27 23.72 20.52
N PHE A 31 -51.45 22.46 20.11
CA PHE A 31 -51.88 22.13 18.76
C PHE A 31 -53.35 22.48 18.54
N SER A 32 -53.66 23.35 17.57
CA SER A 32 -55.01 23.42 16.98
C SER A 32 -55.06 24.14 15.64
N ALA A 33 -55.74 23.48 14.71
CA ALA A 33 -56.35 24.01 13.48
C ALA A 33 -55.45 24.46 12.31
N ARG A 34 -55.38 23.53 11.35
CA ARG A 34 -55.60 23.73 9.90
C ARG A 34 -54.37 23.95 9.02
N ALA A 35 -54.25 23.08 8.02
CA ALA A 35 -53.07 22.91 7.19
C ALA A 35 -52.78 24.10 6.27
N ALA A 36 -51.55 24.61 6.40
CA ALA A 36 -50.69 25.02 5.31
C ALA A 36 -49.27 24.54 5.67
N GLU A 37 -48.54 23.97 4.72
CA GLU A 37 -47.18 23.46 4.94
C GLU A 37 -46.20 24.63 5.16
N PRO A 38 -45.26 24.55 6.11
CA PRO A 38 -44.07 25.39 6.09
C PRO A 38 -42.95 24.67 5.34
N GLU A 39 -42.50 25.24 4.22
CA GLU A 39 -41.23 24.85 3.60
C GLU A 39 -40.10 24.96 4.63
N SER A 40 -39.34 23.87 4.81
CA SER A 40 -38.14 23.90 5.62
C SER A 40 -37.05 24.68 4.89
N ALA A 41 -36.69 25.87 5.39
CA ALA A 41 -35.56 26.63 4.88
C ALA A 41 -34.25 25.83 5.08
N SER A 42 -33.78 25.17 4.01
CA SER A 42 -32.54 24.41 4.02
C SER A 42 -31.34 25.35 4.17
N VAL A 43 -30.52 25.10 5.19
CA VAL A 43 -29.22 25.77 5.31
C VAL A 43 -28.34 25.31 4.15
N SER A 44 -27.80 26.26 3.38
CA SER A 44 -26.95 25.95 2.23
C SER A 44 -25.60 25.35 2.67
N PRO A 45 -25.03 24.38 1.91
CA PRO A 45 -23.79 23.73 2.29
C PRO A 45 -22.66 24.73 2.54
N ALA A 46 -22.44 25.69 1.62
CA ALA A 46 -21.52 26.81 1.79
C ALA A 46 -21.60 27.50 3.17
N ARG A 47 -22.80 27.84 3.67
CA ARG A 47 -22.96 28.50 4.99
C ARG A 47 -22.63 27.56 6.16
N ALA A 48 -22.93 26.27 6.03
CA ALA A 48 -22.55 25.28 7.03
C ALA A 48 -21.02 25.09 7.07
N LEU A 49 -20.34 25.13 5.92
CA LEU A 49 -18.88 25.07 5.81
C LEU A 49 -18.20 26.35 6.32
N ASP A 50 -18.76 27.54 6.04
CA ASP A 50 -18.29 28.80 6.64
C ASP A 50 -18.39 28.75 8.17
N ARG A 51 -19.50 28.23 8.71
CA ARG A 51 -19.69 28.09 10.16
C ARG A 51 -18.80 27.03 10.78
N ALA A 52 -18.51 25.94 10.06
CA ALA A 52 -17.53 24.93 10.48
C ALA A 52 -16.11 25.51 10.53
N ALA A 53 -15.72 26.32 9.55
CA ALA A 53 -14.44 27.05 9.54
C ALA A 53 -14.33 28.05 10.70
N GLU A 54 -15.40 28.78 11.01
CA GLU A 54 -15.47 29.67 12.17
C GLU A 54 -15.31 28.88 13.49
N LEU A 55 -16.01 27.75 13.65
CA LEU A 55 -15.86 26.88 14.83
C LEU A 55 -14.45 26.29 14.95
N ALA A 56 -13.83 25.90 13.84
CA ALA A 56 -12.46 25.39 13.81
C ALA A 56 -11.46 26.47 14.24
N SER A 57 -11.56 27.69 13.67
CA SER A 57 -10.72 28.84 14.06
C SER A 57 -10.94 29.29 15.51
N ALA A 58 -12.13 29.06 16.07
CA ALA A 58 -12.45 29.28 17.48
C ALA A 58 -11.97 28.16 18.42
N GLY A 59 -11.26 27.14 17.91
CA GLY A 59 -10.72 26.01 18.67
C GLY A 59 -11.75 24.94 19.06
N LYS A 60 -13.00 25.03 18.58
CA LYS A 60 -14.08 24.08 18.86
C LYS A 60 -14.10 22.94 17.84
N LEU A 61 -12.99 22.21 17.78
CA LEU A 61 -12.68 21.26 16.71
C LEU A 61 -13.69 20.12 16.60
N ILE A 62 -14.20 19.60 17.72
CA ILE A 62 -15.24 18.54 17.71
C ILE A 62 -16.57 19.08 17.16
N GLN A 63 -16.96 20.31 17.49
CA GLN A 63 -18.19 20.92 16.98
C GLN A 63 -18.07 21.27 15.49
N ALA A 64 -16.90 21.73 15.05
CA ALA A 64 -16.59 21.92 13.65
C ALA A 64 -16.63 20.60 12.86
N ARG A 65 -16.07 19.52 13.41
CA ARG A 65 -16.11 18.19 12.76
C ARG A 65 -17.53 17.68 12.61
N ASN A 66 -18.32 17.70 13.68
CA ASN A 66 -19.72 17.26 13.64
C ASN A 66 -20.54 18.05 12.60
N MET A 67 -20.27 19.36 12.42
CA MET A 67 -20.93 20.19 11.40
C MET A 67 -20.55 19.81 9.96
N ILE A 68 -19.33 19.33 9.72
CA ILE A 68 -18.91 18.84 8.40
C ILE A 68 -19.47 17.45 8.15
N ASP A 69 -19.47 16.58 9.17
CA ASP A 69 -20.04 15.24 9.06
C ASP A 69 -21.56 15.28 8.81
N THR A 70 -22.30 16.26 9.34
CA THR A 70 -23.72 16.48 8.98
C THR A 70 -23.91 16.97 7.55
N VAL A 71 -23.05 17.85 7.02
CA VAL A 71 -23.07 18.25 5.59
C VAL A 71 -22.78 17.04 4.69
N LEU A 72 -21.76 16.24 5.03
CA LEU A 72 -21.38 15.03 4.29
C LEU A 72 -22.42 13.91 4.32
N THR A 73 -23.26 13.83 5.36
CA THR A 73 -24.30 12.80 5.47
C THR A 73 -25.65 13.25 4.91
N SER A 74 -26.02 14.52 5.08
CA SER A 74 -27.34 15.03 4.66
C SER A 74 -27.38 15.65 3.26
N GLN A 75 -26.25 16.18 2.75
CA GLN A 75 -26.19 16.98 1.51
C GLN A 75 -25.12 16.49 0.52
N ARG A 76 -24.68 15.22 0.64
CA ARG A 76 -23.60 14.64 -0.18
C ARG A 76 -23.81 14.75 -1.70
N ALA A 77 -25.06 14.67 -2.15
CA ALA A 77 -25.42 14.72 -3.57
C ALA A 77 -25.55 16.16 -4.13
N THR A 78 -25.44 17.19 -3.29
CA THR A 78 -25.70 18.59 -3.65
C THR A 78 -24.50 19.52 -3.44
N LEU A 79 -23.31 18.97 -3.14
CA LEU A 79 -22.06 19.71 -2.99
C LEU A 79 -21.40 19.94 -4.35
N SER A 80 -20.96 21.18 -4.62
CA SER A 80 -20.10 21.50 -5.77
C SER A 80 -18.66 20.98 -5.60
N ASP A 81 -17.88 20.89 -6.68
CA ASP A 81 -16.47 20.45 -6.63
C ASP A 81 -15.56 21.40 -5.82
N GLU A 82 -15.96 22.67 -5.68
CA GLU A 82 -15.29 23.63 -4.81
C GLU A 82 -15.65 23.39 -3.33
N GLU A 83 -16.92 23.16 -3.02
CA GLU A 83 -17.35 22.79 -1.67
C GLU A 83 -16.80 21.43 -1.21
N HIS A 84 -16.69 20.44 -2.11
CA HIS A 84 -16.01 19.17 -1.83
C HIS A 84 -14.54 19.39 -1.44
N ARG A 85 -13.77 20.16 -2.22
CA ARG A 85 -12.37 20.50 -1.88
C ARG A 85 -12.28 21.26 -0.56
N ARG A 86 -13.26 22.13 -0.27
CA ARG A 86 -13.35 22.88 0.99
C ARG A 86 -13.71 22.01 2.20
N VAL A 87 -14.52 20.97 2.02
CA VAL A 87 -14.79 19.95 3.04
C VAL A 87 -13.50 19.20 3.40
N PHE A 88 -12.76 18.71 2.39
CA PHE A 88 -11.53 17.95 2.65
C PHE A 88 -10.43 18.80 3.30
N SER A 89 -10.27 20.07 2.89
CA SER A 89 -9.28 20.96 3.52
C SER A 89 -9.63 21.32 4.95
N LEU A 90 -10.91 21.57 5.26
CA LEU A 90 -11.38 21.79 6.64
C LEU A 90 -11.24 20.53 7.50
N ILE A 91 -11.54 19.35 6.97
CA ILE A 91 -11.30 18.07 7.66
C ILE A 91 -9.82 17.92 8.03
N GLY A 92 -8.90 18.14 7.08
CA GLY A 92 -7.46 18.06 7.34
C GLY A 92 -6.99 19.05 8.41
N GLN A 93 -7.46 20.30 8.36
CA GLN A 93 -7.18 21.31 9.38
C GLN A 93 -7.69 20.90 10.78
N ILE A 94 -8.92 20.38 10.85
CA ILE A 94 -9.54 19.95 12.11
C ILE A 94 -8.84 18.71 12.68
N GLU A 95 -8.51 17.71 11.86
CA GLU A 95 -7.77 16.52 12.30
C GLU A 95 -6.35 16.85 12.77
N MET A 96 -5.65 17.75 12.08
CA MET A 96 -4.35 18.24 12.52
C MET A 96 -4.44 18.99 13.85
N GLY A 97 -5.47 19.82 14.04
CA GLY A 97 -5.74 20.49 15.31
C GLY A 97 -6.09 19.50 16.44
N LEU A 98 -6.89 18.46 16.15
CA LEU A 98 -7.29 17.45 17.13
C LEU A 98 -6.09 16.62 17.63
N ARG A 99 -5.10 16.33 16.76
CA ARG A 99 -3.84 15.69 17.16
C ARG A 99 -3.00 16.56 18.12
N GLY A 100 -3.23 17.87 18.15
CA GLY A 100 -2.56 18.81 19.06
C GLY A 100 -3.24 19.02 20.42
N LEU A 101 -4.45 18.46 20.63
CA LEU A 101 -5.18 18.59 21.90
C LEU A 101 -4.88 17.42 22.85
N SER A 102 -4.94 17.67 24.16
CA SER A 102 -4.87 16.61 25.16
C SER A 102 -6.12 15.72 25.11
N ALA A 103 -6.00 14.46 25.53
CA ALA A 103 -7.14 13.54 25.60
C ALA A 103 -8.27 14.06 26.53
N THR A 104 -7.93 14.85 27.55
CA THR A 104 -8.89 15.46 28.49
C THR A 104 -9.64 16.63 27.85
N GLU A 105 -8.95 17.49 27.10
CA GLU A 105 -9.57 18.60 26.34
C GLU A 105 -10.45 18.05 25.20
N VAL A 106 -10.01 17.00 24.49
CA VAL A 106 -10.85 16.31 23.49
C VAL A 106 -12.13 15.74 24.11
N ASN A 107 -12.05 15.13 25.29
CA ASN A 107 -13.24 14.63 25.99
C ASN A 107 -14.13 15.77 26.51
N LEU A 108 -13.56 16.90 26.94
CA LEU A 108 -14.34 18.08 27.32
C LEU A 108 -15.12 18.65 26.11
N GLN A 109 -14.49 18.78 24.95
CA GLN A 109 -15.16 19.23 23.72
C GLN A 109 -16.21 18.23 23.21
N LYS A 110 -16.00 16.92 23.39
CA LYS A 110 -17.02 15.89 23.13
C LYS A 110 -18.22 16.03 24.07
N ALA A 111 -17.98 16.31 25.35
CA ALA A 111 -19.05 16.54 26.33
C ALA A 111 -19.89 17.78 25.98
N GLU A 112 -19.24 18.88 25.58
CA GLU A 112 -19.96 20.08 25.07
C GLU A 112 -20.77 19.76 23.80
N ALA A 113 -20.19 19.05 22.83
CA ALA A 113 -20.86 18.73 21.57
C ALA A 113 -22.07 17.81 21.78
N ALA A 114 -21.96 16.79 22.64
CA ALA A 114 -23.08 15.91 22.99
C ALA A 114 -24.20 16.67 23.70
N LEU A 115 -23.87 17.59 24.62
CA LEU A 115 -24.86 18.44 25.29
C LEU A 115 -25.63 19.37 24.32
N ILE A 116 -24.96 19.85 23.26
CA ILE A 116 -25.59 20.66 22.20
C ILE A 116 -26.56 19.81 21.37
N VAL A 117 -26.17 18.59 20.99
CA VAL A 117 -27.01 17.65 20.22
C VAL A 117 -28.18 17.10 21.05
N GLY A 118 -28.08 17.13 22.37
CA GLY A 118 -29.10 16.62 23.29
C GLY A 118 -28.85 15.19 23.77
N ASP A 119 -27.70 14.60 23.43
CA ASP A 119 -27.25 13.33 24.01
C ASP A 119 -26.66 13.57 25.40
N LEU A 120 -27.56 13.59 26.37
CA LEU A 120 -27.26 13.80 27.79
C LEU A 120 -26.46 12.63 28.38
N ARG A 121 -26.60 11.41 27.83
CA ARG A 121 -25.87 10.23 28.31
C ARG A 121 -24.40 10.30 27.90
N SER A 122 -24.11 10.59 26.63
CA SER A 122 -22.72 10.76 26.16
C SER A 122 -22.07 12.02 26.74
N ALA A 123 -22.83 13.10 26.93
CA ALA A 123 -22.33 14.32 27.59
C ALA A 123 -21.86 14.05 29.02
N GLU A 124 -22.63 13.31 29.81
CA GLU A 124 -22.29 12.91 31.18
C GLU A 124 -21.07 11.98 31.22
N ALA A 125 -21.02 10.96 30.36
CA ALA A 125 -19.90 10.02 30.29
C ALA A 125 -18.57 10.72 29.96
N HIS A 126 -18.57 11.60 28.96
CA HIS A 126 -17.39 12.37 28.59
C HIS A 126 -16.99 13.40 29.66
N ALA A 127 -17.95 14.11 30.26
CA ALA A 127 -17.67 15.03 31.37
C ALA A 127 -17.06 14.28 32.57
N ASN A 128 -17.63 13.14 32.97
CA ASN A 128 -17.13 12.33 34.09
C ASN A 128 -15.71 11.82 33.83
N SER A 129 -15.38 11.43 32.58
CA SER A 129 -14.01 11.04 32.22
C SER A 129 -12.97 12.15 32.48
N VAL A 130 -13.36 13.42 32.31
CA VAL A 130 -12.51 14.59 32.61
C VAL A 130 -12.43 14.86 34.11
N ILE A 131 -13.53 14.64 34.85
CA ILE A 131 -13.58 14.82 36.32
C ILE A 131 -12.73 13.79 37.06
N VAL A 132 -12.77 12.52 36.63
CA VAL A 132 -12.07 11.38 37.26
C VAL A 132 -10.58 11.32 36.85
N SER A 133 -10.22 11.87 35.69
CA SER A 133 -8.83 11.87 35.21
C SER A 133 -7.88 12.61 36.17
N LYS A 134 -6.79 11.92 36.53
CA LYS A 134 -5.68 12.48 37.32
C LYS A 134 -4.87 13.54 36.55
N VAL A 135 -5.01 13.58 35.23
CA VAL A 135 -4.20 14.44 34.33
C VAL A 135 -4.94 15.72 33.94
N SER A 136 -6.25 15.79 34.11
CA SER A 136 -7.05 17.00 33.80
C SER A 136 -6.66 18.17 34.70
N SER A 137 -6.58 19.38 34.13
CA SER A 137 -6.42 20.60 34.93
C SER A 137 -7.65 20.88 35.81
N GLU A 138 -7.48 21.62 36.91
CA GLU A 138 -8.61 22.02 37.74
C GLU A 138 -9.62 22.90 36.97
N SER A 139 -9.16 23.66 35.96
CA SER A 139 -10.04 24.37 35.02
C SER A 139 -10.89 23.44 34.16
N GLU A 140 -10.32 22.35 33.62
CA GLU A 140 -11.08 21.33 32.88
C GLU A 140 -12.11 20.65 33.78
N LYS A 141 -11.74 20.28 35.00
CA LYS A 141 -12.66 19.65 35.98
C LYS A 141 -13.81 20.58 36.38
N VAL A 142 -13.55 21.89 36.55
CA VAL A 142 -14.60 22.88 36.84
C VAL A 142 -15.56 23.01 35.64
N SER A 143 -15.05 23.02 34.41
CA SER A 143 -15.88 23.04 33.20
C SER A 143 -16.70 21.77 33.04
N ALA A 144 -16.11 20.59 33.24
CA ALA A 144 -16.81 19.31 33.20
C ALA A 144 -17.92 19.21 34.27
N ARG A 145 -17.67 19.67 35.50
CA ARG A 145 -18.70 19.79 36.57
C ARG A 145 -19.78 20.84 36.29
N ALA A 146 -19.56 21.75 35.34
CA ALA A 146 -20.61 22.65 34.84
C ALA A 146 -21.49 21.93 33.80
N ILE A 147 -20.87 21.15 32.90
CA ILE A 147 -21.58 20.30 31.93
C ILE A 147 -22.44 19.25 32.63
N GLU A 148 -21.90 18.55 33.63
CA GLU A 148 -22.63 17.57 34.46
C GLU A 148 -23.90 18.19 35.09
N ARG A 149 -23.80 19.40 35.66
CA ARG A 149 -24.97 20.11 36.21
C ARG A 149 -26.01 20.47 35.14
N MET A 150 -25.57 20.97 33.98
CA MET A 150 -26.48 21.26 32.86
C MET A 150 -27.15 19.99 32.31
N VAL A 151 -26.47 18.84 32.33
CA VAL A 151 -27.05 17.54 31.99
C VAL A 151 -28.15 17.16 32.98
N GLN A 152 -27.88 17.25 34.29
CA GLN A 152 -28.83 16.89 35.34
C GLN A 152 -30.07 17.81 35.33
N GLU A 153 -29.90 19.11 35.11
CA GLU A 153 -31.01 20.06 34.92
C GLU A 153 -31.87 19.69 33.71
N ARG A 154 -31.26 19.44 32.53
CA ARG A 154 -32.00 19.02 31.33
C ARG A 154 -32.67 17.66 31.47
N ARG A 155 -32.06 16.71 32.18
CA ARG A 155 -32.62 15.37 32.44
C ARG A 155 -33.87 15.48 33.31
N ALA A 156 -33.87 16.35 34.32
CA ALA A 156 -35.04 16.63 35.14
C ALA A 156 -36.22 17.20 34.31
N ASP A 157 -35.94 18.16 33.42
CA ASP A 157 -36.96 18.75 32.52
C ASP A 157 -37.52 17.76 31.49
N LEU A 158 -36.70 16.83 31.00
CA LEU A 158 -37.10 15.81 30.01
C LEU A 158 -37.87 14.64 30.63
N THR A 159 -37.63 14.31 31.91
CA THR A 159 -38.24 13.16 32.61
C THR A 159 -39.75 12.98 32.38
N PRO A 160 -40.62 14.01 32.49
CA PRO A 160 -42.06 13.85 32.21
C PRO A 160 -42.40 13.67 30.72
N ARG A 161 -41.56 14.16 29.80
CA ARG A 161 -41.77 14.05 28.34
C ARG A 161 -41.40 12.68 27.82
N ILE A 162 -40.26 12.14 28.25
CA ILE A 162 -39.73 10.83 27.82
C ILE A 162 -40.73 9.68 28.02
N LYS A 163 -41.52 9.72 29.10
CA LYS A 163 -42.60 8.74 29.33
C LYS A 163 -43.74 8.85 28.32
N MET A 164 -44.08 10.07 27.89
CA MET A 164 -45.05 10.32 26.84
C MET A 164 -44.48 9.92 25.46
N ASP A 165 -43.25 10.30 25.16
CA ASP A 165 -42.58 10.00 23.89
C ASP A 165 -42.44 8.48 23.66
N LEU A 166 -42.12 7.70 24.69
CA LEU A 166 -42.10 6.24 24.61
C LEU A 166 -43.48 5.64 24.27
N SER A 167 -44.55 6.13 24.92
CA SER A 167 -45.91 5.67 24.60
C SER A 167 -46.34 6.06 23.18
N THR A 168 -46.04 7.30 22.76
CA THR A 168 -46.40 7.75 21.40
C THR A 168 -45.50 7.13 20.33
N ALA A 169 -44.32 6.62 20.67
CA ALA A 169 -43.48 5.84 19.75
C ALA A 169 -44.12 4.47 19.43
N VAL A 170 -44.75 3.84 20.43
CA VAL A 170 -45.54 2.62 20.24
C VAL A 170 -46.75 2.89 19.35
N ASP A 171 -47.46 4.00 19.58
CA ASP A 171 -48.59 4.42 18.74
C ASP A 171 -48.16 4.74 17.30
N ASP A 172 -47.05 5.47 17.11
CA ASP A 172 -46.48 5.75 15.78
C ASP A 172 -46.04 4.47 15.07
N PHE A 173 -45.48 3.48 15.78
CA PHE A 173 -45.11 2.18 15.21
C PHE A 173 -46.36 1.40 14.77
N ALA A 174 -47.40 1.35 15.62
CA ALA A 174 -48.68 0.70 15.30
C ALA A 174 -49.41 1.38 14.13
N ALA A 175 -49.23 2.69 13.95
CA ALA A 175 -49.75 3.47 12.83
C ALA A 175 -48.89 3.35 11.54
N GLY A 176 -47.79 2.59 11.55
CA GLY A 176 -46.88 2.44 10.40
C GLY A 176 -45.94 3.62 10.16
N ASN A 177 -45.84 4.57 11.09
CA ASN A 177 -44.96 5.74 11.01
C ASN A 177 -43.56 5.42 11.56
N TYR A 178 -42.91 4.38 11.02
CA TYR A 178 -41.68 3.80 11.57
C TYR A 178 -40.54 4.82 11.79
N ALA A 179 -40.37 5.79 10.90
CA ALA A 179 -39.38 6.86 11.06
C ALA A 179 -39.66 7.79 12.26
N ARG A 180 -40.94 8.06 12.57
CA ARG A 180 -41.33 8.85 13.76
C ARG A 180 -41.19 8.05 15.05
N ALA A 181 -41.59 6.77 15.01
CA ALA A 181 -41.38 5.84 16.11
C ALA A 181 -39.89 5.76 16.46
N LYS A 182 -39.03 5.52 15.45
CA LYS A 182 -37.58 5.47 15.62
C LYS A 182 -37.01 6.76 16.25
N MET A 183 -37.34 7.92 15.68
CA MET A 183 -36.86 9.22 16.17
C MET A 183 -37.18 9.46 17.66
N LYS A 184 -38.36 9.01 18.12
CA LYS A 184 -38.73 9.08 19.54
C LYS A 184 -37.94 8.09 20.40
N LEU A 185 -37.76 6.85 19.95
CA LEU A 185 -36.96 5.84 20.67
C LEU A 185 -35.47 6.25 20.77
N ASP A 186 -34.91 6.85 19.73
CA ASP A 186 -33.56 7.44 19.74
C ASP A 186 -33.48 8.63 20.73
N GLY A 187 -34.50 9.50 20.76
CA GLY A 187 -34.60 10.59 21.75
C GLY A 187 -34.70 10.08 23.20
N VAL A 188 -35.42 9.00 23.44
CA VAL A 188 -35.48 8.31 24.75
C VAL A 188 -34.08 7.80 25.14
N MET A 189 -33.35 7.16 24.23
CA MET A 189 -31.97 6.67 24.45
C MET A 189 -30.99 7.80 24.80
N MET A 190 -31.03 8.90 24.07
CA MET A 190 -30.16 10.07 24.24
C MET A 190 -30.45 10.87 25.53
N SER A 191 -31.67 10.80 26.06
CA SER A 191 -32.08 11.54 27.26
C SER A 191 -31.36 11.15 28.55
N GLY A 192 -30.87 9.90 28.63
CA GLY A 192 -30.27 9.34 29.85
C GLY A 192 -31.21 9.28 31.07
N VAL A 193 -32.52 9.47 30.91
CA VAL A 193 -33.51 9.36 32.00
C VAL A 193 -33.61 7.90 32.47
N GLU A 194 -33.68 7.68 33.78
CA GLU A 194 -33.88 6.34 34.34
C GLU A 194 -35.26 5.78 33.97
N LEU A 195 -35.26 4.71 33.18
CA LEU A 195 -36.46 3.99 32.75
C LEU A 195 -36.74 2.80 33.68
N SER A 196 -38.01 2.62 34.07
CA SER A 196 -38.44 1.43 34.80
C SER A 196 -38.23 0.16 33.98
N ALA A 197 -38.24 -1.01 34.64
CA ALA A 197 -38.02 -2.29 33.96
C ALA A 197 -39.04 -2.55 32.82
N GLY A 198 -40.29 -2.09 32.98
CA GLY A 198 -41.31 -2.18 31.92
C GLY A 198 -41.08 -1.21 30.77
N GLU A 199 -40.69 0.04 31.06
CA GLU A 199 -40.36 1.05 30.04
C GLU A 199 -39.10 0.64 29.24
N ARG A 200 -38.09 0.03 29.87
CA ARG A 200 -36.93 -0.57 29.18
C ARG A 200 -37.30 -1.77 28.32
N GLY A 201 -38.19 -2.63 28.81
CA GLY A 201 -38.71 -3.75 28.03
C GLY A 201 -39.41 -3.30 26.74
N LEU A 202 -40.27 -2.27 26.83
CA LEU A 202 -40.92 -1.67 25.67
C LEU A 202 -39.93 -1.01 24.71
N LEU A 203 -38.95 -0.26 25.23
CA LEU A 203 -37.90 0.36 24.40
C LEU A 203 -37.16 -0.69 23.56
N GLU A 204 -36.70 -1.78 24.17
CA GLU A 204 -35.95 -2.82 23.44
C GLU A 204 -36.85 -3.71 22.57
N GLU A 205 -38.10 -3.97 22.95
CA GLU A 205 -39.06 -4.69 22.10
C GLU A 205 -39.31 -3.95 20.78
N TYR A 206 -39.56 -2.64 20.83
CA TYR A 206 -39.85 -1.86 19.63
C TYR A 206 -38.59 -1.48 18.83
N ARG A 207 -37.42 -1.37 19.48
CA ARG A 207 -36.12 -1.30 18.77
C ARG A 207 -35.83 -2.60 18.01
N GLY A 208 -36.00 -3.76 18.65
CA GLY A 208 -35.85 -5.07 18.03
C GLY A 208 -36.77 -5.24 16.81
N LYS A 209 -38.06 -4.90 16.94
CA LYS A 209 -39.00 -4.92 15.81
C LYS A 209 -38.59 -3.98 14.68
N LEU A 210 -38.04 -2.80 14.97
CA LEU A 210 -37.54 -1.88 13.95
C LEU A 210 -36.25 -2.40 13.28
N SER A 211 -35.33 -3.01 14.01
CA SER A 211 -34.11 -3.60 13.43
C SER A 211 -34.40 -4.84 12.60
N ASP A 212 -35.30 -5.72 13.05
CA ASP A 212 -35.70 -6.91 12.31
C ASP A 212 -36.46 -6.52 11.02
N MET A 213 -37.31 -5.50 11.11
CA MET A 213 -37.98 -4.94 9.94
C MET A 213 -36.98 -4.28 8.97
N ALA A 214 -35.98 -3.54 9.46
CA ALA A 214 -34.93 -2.97 8.62
C ALA A 214 -34.10 -4.03 7.91
N ALA A 215 -33.79 -5.15 8.58
CA ALA A 215 -33.13 -6.30 7.98
C ALA A 215 -34.01 -6.99 6.92
N ALA A 216 -35.32 -7.02 7.11
CA ALA A 216 -36.27 -7.61 6.16
C ALA A 216 -36.57 -6.72 4.94
N THR A 217 -36.56 -5.38 5.08
CA THR A 217 -36.83 -4.43 3.98
C THR A 217 -35.57 -3.90 3.29
N GLY A 218 -34.39 -4.05 3.90
CA GLY A 218 -33.15 -3.43 3.43
C GLY A 218 -33.03 -1.93 3.72
N ASP A 219 -33.99 -1.33 4.44
CA ASP A 219 -33.97 0.09 4.78
C ASP A 219 -33.00 0.36 5.96
N MET A 220 -31.75 0.67 5.62
CA MET A 220 -30.71 0.99 6.59
C MET A 220 -31.03 2.22 7.46
N SER A 221 -32.00 3.08 7.09
CA SER A 221 -32.41 4.21 7.94
C SER A 221 -33.10 3.74 9.22
N LEU A 222 -33.76 2.58 9.20
CA LEU A 222 -34.50 2.03 10.33
C LEU A 222 -33.64 1.16 11.26
N GLY A 223 -32.54 0.58 10.77
CA GLY A 223 -31.77 -0.46 11.49
C GLY A 223 -30.65 0.02 12.43
N SER A 224 -30.11 1.23 12.25
CA SER A 224 -29.00 1.73 13.07
C SER A 224 -29.50 2.42 14.35
N PHE A 225 -29.19 1.85 15.52
CA PHE A 225 -29.44 2.44 16.85
C PHE A 225 -28.15 2.49 17.68
N PRO A 226 -27.97 3.48 18.59
CA PRO A 226 -26.83 3.50 19.53
C PRO A 226 -26.84 2.29 20.49
N ALA A 227 -25.68 1.72 20.80
CA ALA A 227 -25.58 0.62 21.76
C ALA A 227 -25.83 1.10 23.21
N MET A 228 -26.57 0.30 24.00
CA MET A 228 -26.53 0.44 25.46
C MET A 228 -25.28 -0.26 25.98
N ASP A 229 -24.27 0.49 26.41
CA ASP A 229 -23.19 -0.06 27.23
C ASP A 229 -23.64 -0.16 28.69
N GLU A 230 -23.47 -1.33 29.31
CA GLU A 230 -23.97 -1.65 30.66
C GLU A 230 -22.82 -1.93 31.66
N LYS A 231 -21.53 -1.85 31.26
CA LYS A 231 -20.39 -2.15 32.17
C LYS A 231 -19.14 -1.29 31.95
N THR A 232 -19.01 -0.23 32.76
CA THR A 232 -17.73 0.42 33.03
C THR A 232 -17.28 0.19 34.47
N ASP A 233 -16.68 -0.97 34.73
CA ASP A 233 -15.91 -1.20 35.97
C ASP A 233 -14.60 -1.93 35.63
N TRP A 234 -13.63 -1.16 35.12
CA TRP A 234 -12.24 -1.56 34.92
C TRP A 234 -11.35 -0.32 34.94
N LEU A 235 -10.59 -0.11 36.04
CA LEU A 235 -9.27 0.56 36.10
C LEU A 235 -8.84 0.88 37.54
N LEU A 236 -8.42 -0.14 38.29
CA LEU A 236 -7.49 0.02 39.40
C LEU A 236 -6.49 -1.15 39.49
N GLN A 237 -5.53 -1.20 38.55
CA GLN A 237 -4.16 -1.61 38.91
C GLN A 237 -3.11 -1.36 37.81
N GLU A 238 -2.08 -0.60 38.18
CA GLU A 238 -0.69 -0.80 37.76
C GLU A 238 0.20 -0.45 38.97
N GLY A 239 1.28 -1.20 39.22
CA GLY A 239 2.06 -0.97 40.45
C GLY A 239 3.18 -1.95 40.87
N GLN A 240 3.89 -2.58 39.93
CA GLN A 240 5.29 -3.06 40.09
C GLN A 240 5.66 -4.18 41.11
N PRO A 241 6.86 -4.83 40.98
CA PRO A 241 7.12 -6.17 41.53
C PRO A 241 8.16 -6.24 42.66
N ALA A 242 8.07 -7.29 43.51
CA ALA A 242 9.20 -7.95 44.18
C ALA A 242 8.79 -9.26 44.91
N GLY A 243 9.66 -10.27 44.90
CA GLY A 243 9.79 -11.25 46.00
C GLY A 243 8.92 -12.53 45.98
N GLN A 244 9.59 -13.68 45.80
CA GLN A 244 9.19 -14.96 46.41
C GLN A 244 9.33 -14.88 47.96
N PRO A 245 8.61 -15.68 48.80
CA PRO A 245 8.48 -17.15 48.64
C PRO A 245 7.19 -17.87 49.12
N GLN A 246 7.04 -19.11 48.63
CA GLN A 246 6.47 -20.32 49.27
C GLN A 246 5.13 -20.29 50.05
N SER A 247 4.15 -21.04 49.54
CA SER A 247 3.24 -21.96 50.28
C SER A 247 2.37 -22.70 49.24
N GLN A 248 2.63 -23.97 48.90
CA GLN A 248 2.22 -25.22 49.56
C GLN A 248 0.70 -25.41 49.75
N PRO A 249 0.15 -26.60 49.39
CA PRO A 249 -1.28 -26.85 49.36
C PRO A 249 -1.84 -27.08 50.77
N THR A 250 -2.99 -26.48 51.07
CA THR A 250 -3.73 -26.76 52.31
C THR A 250 -4.57 -28.03 52.16
N THR A 251 -3.90 -29.19 52.24
CA THR A 251 -4.53 -30.42 52.73
C THR A 251 -4.83 -30.27 54.23
N ASP A 252 -5.92 -30.87 54.70
CA ASP A 252 -6.35 -30.77 56.10
C ASP A 252 -5.45 -31.65 57.01
N PRO A 253 -4.57 -31.07 57.85
CA PRO A 253 -3.55 -31.81 58.59
C PRO A 253 -4.12 -32.70 59.71
N ILE A 254 -5.42 -32.59 60.01
CA ILE A 254 -6.08 -33.44 61.01
C ILE A 254 -6.41 -34.82 60.40
N GLN A 255 -6.77 -34.90 59.12
CA GLN A 255 -7.17 -36.17 58.49
C GLN A 255 -5.96 -37.08 58.18
N GLU A 256 -4.84 -36.50 57.75
CA GLU A 256 -3.62 -37.25 57.44
C GLU A 256 -2.95 -37.82 58.72
N SER A 257 -3.12 -37.13 59.85
CA SER A 257 -2.69 -37.61 61.17
C SER A 257 -3.46 -38.85 61.64
N GLN A 258 -4.80 -38.84 61.54
CA GLN A 258 -5.61 -39.98 62.00
C GLN A 258 -5.43 -41.24 61.13
N ARG A 259 -5.20 -41.07 59.82
CA ARG A 259 -4.86 -42.19 58.93
C ARG A 259 -3.53 -42.84 59.29
N ASN A 260 -2.50 -42.04 59.60
CA ASN A 260 -1.20 -42.56 60.05
C ASN A 260 -1.28 -43.27 61.41
N GLU A 261 -2.12 -42.81 62.34
CA GLU A 261 -2.33 -43.50 63.62
C GLU A 261 -3.10 -44.83 63.45
N ALA A 262 -4.08 -44.89 62.55
CA ALA A 262 -4.77 -46.14 62.19
C ALA A 262 -3.78 -47.19 61.64
N MET A 263 -2.91 -46.80 60.69
CA MET A 263 -1.90 -47.69 60.12
C MET A 263 -0.86 -48.16 61.16
N ARG A 264 -0.50 -47.34 62.15
CA ARG A 264 0.37 -47.76 63.26
C ARG A 264 -0.28 -48.87 64.11
N ILE A 265 -1.56 -48.70 64.47
CA ILE A 265 -2.27 -49.69 65.28
C ILE A 265 -2.48 -51.00 64.52
N LEU A 266 -2.69 -50.94 63.19
CA LEU A 266 -2.76 -52.12 62.31
C LEU A 266 -1.45 -52.91 62.33
N ALA A 267 -0.32 -52.25 62.08
CA ALA A 267 1.00 -52.90 62.12
C ALA A 267 1.31 -53.53 63.49
N GLU A 268 0.92 -52.86 64.59
CA GLU A 268 1.04 -53.39 65.95
C GLU A 268 0.14 -54.62 66.22
N ALA A 269 -1.06 -54.67 65.62
CA ALA A 269 -1.99 -55.79 65.75
C ALA A 269 -1.47 -57.03 64.99
N ASP A 270 -1.02 -56.82 63.75
CA ASP A 270 -0.40 -57.86 62.91
C ASP A 270 0.92 -58.37 63.49
N GLN A 271 1.66 -57.53 64.22
CA GLN A 271 2.82 -57.99 64.98
C GLN A 271 2.38 -58.87 66.16
N ALA A 272 1.41 -58.44 66.98
CA ALA A 272 0.91 -59.26 68.09
C ALA A 272 0.32 -60.61 67.62
N PHE A 273 -0.32 -60.65 66.45
CA PHE A 273 -0.82 -61.88 65.83
C PHE A 273 0.34 -62.81 65.41
N ARG A 274 1.35 -62.27 64.71
CA ARG A 274 2.56 -63.03 64.30
C ARG A 274 3.38 -63.53 65.48
N ASP A 275 3.38 -62.79 66.60
CA ASP A 275 4.03 -63.18 67.86
C ASP A 275 3.25 -64.28 68.63
N GLY A 276 2.11 -64.75 68.12
CA GLY A 276 1.25 -65.72 68.80
C GLY A 276 0.49 -65.17 70.01
N ARG A 277 0.47 -63.84 70.20
CA ARG A 277 -0.24 -63.14 71.28
C ARG A 277 -1.69 -62.88 70.89
N TYR A 278 -2.41 -63.93 70.52
CA TYR A 278 -3.74 -63.87 69.89
C TYR A 278 -4.78 -63.03 70.66
N ALA A 279 -4.74 -63.02 72.01
CA ALA A 279 -5.63 -62.17 72.82
C ALA A 279 -5.29 -60.67 72.77
N GLU A 280 -4.00 -60.32 72.64
CA GLU A 280 -3.56 -58.93 72.47
C GLU A 280 -3.89 -58.43 71.06
N ALA A 281 -3.66 -59.28 70.05
CA ALA A 281 -4.04 -59.03 68.66
C ALA A 281 -5.55 -58.77 68.52
N GLN A 282 -6.39 -59.66 69.07
CA GLN A 282 -7.85 -59.51 69.06
C GLN A 282 -8.32 -58.18 69.68
N THR A 283 -7.64 -57.71 70.74
CA THR A 283 -7.95 -56.42 71.37
C THR A 283 -7.60 -55.24 70.46
N LYS A 284 -6.46 -55.28 69.75
CA LYS A 284 -6.06 -54.21 68.82
C LYS A 284 -6.91 -54.20 67.54
N TYR A 285 -7.25 -55.35 66.98
CA TYR A 285 -8.18 -55.45 65.83
C TYR A 285 -9.58 -54.89 66.16
N ASN A 286 -10.14 -55.22 67.32
CA ASN A 286 -11.41 -54.64 67.77
C ASN A 286 -11.35 -53.11 67.96
N ARG A 287 -10.18 -52.56 68.32
CA ARG A 287 -9.97 -51.10 68.41
C ARG A 287 -9.94 -50.42 67.05
N LEU A 288 -9.35 -51.06 66.04
CA LEU A 288 -9.34 -50.58 64.65
C LEU A 288 -10.76 -50.49 64.09
N LEU A 289 -11.52 -51.59 64.20
CA LEU A 289 -12.91 -51.67 63.71
C LEU A 289 -13.84 -50.64 64.38
N SER A 290 -13.63 -50.31 65.65
CA SER A 290 -14.51 -49.42 66.42
C SER A 290 -14.14 -47.94 66.41
N GLN A 291 -12.85 -47.59 66.33
CA GLN A 291 -12.39 -46.19 66.40
C GLN A 291 -11.87 -45.62 65.08
N PHE A 292 -11.38 -46.46 64.16
CA PHE A 292 -10.66 -46.01 62.96
C PHE A 292 -11.22 -46.55 61.64
N GLY A 293 -12.34 -47.27 61.66
CA GLY A 293 -12.95 -47.89 60.47
C GLY A 293 -13.23 -46.94 59.31
N GLY A 294 -13.52 -45.66 59.59
CA GLY A 294 -13.72 -44.64 58.54
C GLY A 294 -12.44 -44.11 57.86
N PHE A 295 -11.25 -44.53 58.31
CA PHE A 295 -9.95 -44.06 57.82
C PHE A 295 -9.07 -45.18 57.22
N LEU A 296 -9.54 -46.42 57.27
CA LEU A 296 -8.91 -47.60 56.66
C LEU A 296 -9.40 -47.78 55.22
N SER A 297 -8.62 -48.44 54.36
CA SER A 297 -9.14 -48.86 53.05
C SER A 297 -10.09 -50.06 53.20
N ALA A 298 -10.89 -50.33 52.17
CA ALA A 298 -11.76 -51.51 52.15
C ALA A 298 -10.97 -52.84 52.24
N GLU A 299 -9.74 -52.86 51.72
CA GLU A 299 -8.83 -54.01 51.77
C GLU A 299 -8.21 -54.19 53.17
N ASP A 300 -7.84 -53.09 53.84
CA ASP A 300 -7.38 -53.12 55.24
C ASP A 300 -8.48 -53.56 56.22
N LEU A 301 -9.73 -53.15 55.97
CA LEU A 301 -10.89 -53.55 56.79
C LEU A 301 -11.16 -55.05 56.72
N ASP A 302 -11.18 -55.62 55.51
CA ASP A 302 -11.37 -57.06 55.29
C ASP A 302 -10.22 -57.86 55.92
N HIS A 303 -8.97 -57.39 55.79
CA HIS A 303 -7.83 -57.99 56.49
C HIS A 303 -7.99 -57.99 58.03
N VAL A 304 -8.43 -56.88 58.63
CA VAL A 304 -8.66 -56.79 60.08
C VAL A 304 -9.77 -57.73 60.55
N GLU A 305 -10.89 -57.83 59.81
CA GLU A 305 -12.02 -58.69 60.16
C GLU A 305 -11.66 -60.19 60.04
N GLN A 306 -10.91 -60.55 58.99
CA GLN A 306 -10.39 -61.91 58.81
C GLN A 306 -9.39 -62.31 59.91
N GLN A 307 -8.45 -61.43 60.30
CA GLN A 307 -7.48 -61.75 61.35
C GLN A 307 -8.08 -61.75 62.77
N ALA A 308 -9.10 -60.92 63.03
CA ALA A 308 -9.87 -60.98 64.28
C ALA A 308 -10.58 -62.34 64.42
N THR A 309 -11.07 -62.89 63.31
CA THR A 309 -11.77 -64.19 63.25
C THR A 309 -10.79 -65.38 63.32
N SER A 310 -9.64 -65.30 62.65
CA SER A 310 -8.62 -66.35 62.69
C SER A 310 -8.00 -66.53 64.09
N ALA A 311 -7.78 -65.43 64.82
CA ALA A 311 -7.31 -65.43 66.21
C ALA A 311 -8.26 -66.18 67.15
N ALA A 312 -9.57 -66.10 66.92
CA ALA A 312 -10.58 -66.80 67.71
C ALA A 312 -10.62 -68.31 67.40
N LEU A 313 -10.35 -68.71 66.15
CA LEU A 313 -10.43 -70.11 65.70
C LEU A 313 -9.22 -70.96 66.11
N GLN A 314 -8.05 -70.36 66.30
CA GLN A 314 -6.84 -71.07 66.75
C GLN A 314 -6.89 -71.53 68.22
N LEU A 315 -7.92 -71.12 68.97
CA LEU A 315 -8.13 -71.49 70.37
C LEU A 315 -8.78 -72.88 70.59
N GLY A 316 -9.00 -73.75 69.57
CA GLY A 316 -9.34 -75.16 69.84
C GLY A 316 -9.52 -76.16 68.67
N ARG A 317 -8.86 -77.35 68.76
CA ARG A 317 -9.16 -78.61 67.99
C ARG A 317 -8.32 -79.86 68.42
N GLN A 318 -8.86 -81.11 68.38
CA GLN A 318 -8.11 -82.41 68.38
C GLN A 318 -8.95 -83.71 67.98
N PRO A 319 -8.36 -84.86 67.50
CA PRO A 319 -9.10 -85.97 66.78
C PRO A 319 -8.69 -87.51 66.97
N GLY A 320 -9.33 -88.50 66.25
CA GLY A 320 -8.84 -89.90 65.91
C GLY A 320 -9.90 -91.08 65.89
N ALA A 321 -9.69 -92.39 65.52
CA ALA A 321 -9.08 -93.08 64.32
C ALA A 321 -9.27 -94.68 64.22
N ASN A 322 -9.42 -95.27 62.99
CA ASN A 322 -9.02 -96.62 62.41
C ASN A 322 -9.59 -98.09 62.70
N VAL A 323 -9.87 -98.85 61.59
CA VAL A 323 -9.55 -100.30 61.19
C VAL A 323 -10.37 -101.60 61.64
N LEU A 324 -10.25 -102.74 60.88
CA LEU A 324 -11.08 -103.99 60.66
C LEU A 324 -11.01 -105.16 61.74
N GLY A 325 -11.64 -106.38 61.69
CA GLY A 325 -12.41 -107.19 60.67
C GLY A 325 -12.92 -108.62 61.10
N GLU A 326 -13.07 -109.59 60.15
CA GLU A 326 -13.48 -111.06 60.20
C GLU A 326 -14.98 -111.50 60.40
N THR A 327 -15.41 -112.67 59.86
CA THR A 327 -16.84 -113.10 59.73
C THR A 327 -17.15 -114.62 59.67
N GLN A 328 -18.21 -115.11 60.36
CA GLN A 328 -19.27 -115.98 59.77
C GLN A 328 -20.53 -116.29 60.64
N GLN A 329 -20.67 -115.81 61.89
CA GLN A 329 -21.94 -115.84 62.65
C GLN A 329 -23.04 -114.89 62.11
N SER A 330 -22.91 -114.42 60.87
CA SER A 330 -23.53 -113.18 60.39
C SER A 330 -24.98 -113.31 59.90
N LEU A 331 -25.43 -114.48 59.44
CA LEU A 331 -26.60 -114.55 58.56
C LEU A 331 -27.96 -114.31 59.22
N ASP A 332 -28.21 -114.77 60.45
CA ASP A 332 -29.50 -114.49 61.11
C ASP A 332 -29.57 -113.06 61.69
N LEU A 333 -28.46 -112.56 62.24
CA LEU A 333 -28.32 -111.17 62.71
C LEU A 333 -28.61 -110.15 61.60
N ILE A 334 -28.32 -110.50 60.33
CA ILE A 334 -28.59 -109.65 59.17
C ILE A 334 -30.09 -109.37 58.99
N ARG A 335 -31.00 -110.29 59.33
CA ARG A 335 -32.45 -110.12 59.09
C ARG A 335 -33.06 -109.06 60.02
N GLU A 336 -32.81 -109.16 61.32
CA GLU A 336 -33.35 -108.19 62.29
C GLU A 336 -32.73 -106.80 62.11
N ARG A 337 -31.42 -106.77 61.78
CA ARG A 337 -30.71 -105.52 61.47
C ARG A 337 -31.29 -104.80 60.26
N ALA A 338 -31.77 -105.52 59.23
CA ALA A 338 -32.40 -104.92 58.05
C ALA A 338 -33.67 -104.13 58.39
N ARG A 339 -34.54 -104.67 59.26
CA ARG A 339 -35.77 -104.00 59.71
C ARG A 339 -35.48 -102.71 60.49
N ALA A 340 -34.56 -102.80 61.47
CA ALA A 340 -34.21 -101.67 62.32
C ALA A 340 -33.56 -100.52 61.53
N LEU A 341 -32.70 -100.85 60.54
CA LEU A 341 -32.09 -99.86 59.66
C LEU A 341 -33.13 -99.13 58.80
N PHE A 342 -34.07 -99.85 58.19
CA PHE A 342 -35.11 -99.24 57.36
C PHE A 342 -35.96 -98.24 58.14
N ALA A 343 -36.45 -98.62 59.32
CA ALA A 343 -37.27 -97.74 60.15
C ALA A 343 -36.53 -96.45 60.54
N SER A 344 -35.25 -96.57 60.93
CA SER A 344 -34.40 -95.42 61.26
C SER A 344 -34.16 -94.50 60.05
N GLN A 345 -33.95 -95.07 58.85
CA GLN A 345 -33.77 -94.30 57.61
C GLN A 345 -35.06 -93.57 57.19
N MET A 346 -36.23 -94.17 57.39
CA MET A 346 -37.53 -93.53 57.11
C MET A 346 -37.86 -92.39 58.07
N GLU A 347 -37.43 -92.46 59.33
CA GLU A 347 -37.58 -91.36 60.29
C GLU A 347 -36.64 -90.18 59.95
N GLN A 348 -35.40 -90.48 59.55
CA GLN A 348 -34.45 -89.47 59.05
C GLN A 348 -34.97 -88.74 57.81
N LEU A 349 -35.54 -89.45 56.82
CA LEU A 349 -36.18 -88.80 55.66
C LEU A 349 -37.22 -87.77 56.10
N LYS A 350 -38.12 -88.15 57.02
CA LYS A 350 -39.24 -87.31 57.46
C LYS A 350 -38.74 -86.06 58.20
N ALA A 351 -37.68 -86.19 59.00
CA ALA A 351 -37.02 -85.07 59.65
C ALA A 351 -36.32 -84.12 58.65
N SER A 352 -35.54 -84.66 57.71
CA SER A 352 -34.85 -83.85 56.68
C SER A 352 -35.81 -83.13 55.74
N LEU A 353 -36.95 -83.74 55.40
CA LEU A 353 -38.00 -83.10 54.61
C LEU A 353 -38.64 -81.94 55.38
N ALA A 354 -38.89 -82.11 56.69
CA ALA A 354 -39.42 -81.05 57.55
C ALA A 354 -38.44 -79.89 57.78
N SER A 355 -37.12 -80.16 57.76
CA SER A 355 -36.09 -79.11 57.81
C SER A 355 -35.77 -78.47 56.45
N GLY A 356 -36.45 -78.88 55.37
CA GLY A 356 -36.22 -78.36 54.02
C GLY A 356 -34.95 -78.88 53.33
N ASP A 357 -34.23 -79.85 53.92
CA ASP A 357 -33.11 -80.51 53.25
C ASP A 357 -33.63 -81.67 52.40
N PHE A 358 -34.15 -81.31 51.21
CA PHE A 358 -34.64 -82.26 50.23
C PHE A 358 -33.57 -83.25 49.77
N SER A 359 -32.27 -82.87 49.85
CA SER A 359 -31.17 -83.72 49.41
C SER A 359 -30.90 -84.85 50.39
N ALA A 360 -30.80 -84.54 51.69
CA ALA A 360 -30.70 -85.54 52.75
C ALA A 360 -31.96 -86.41 52.82
N ALA A 361 -33.15 -85.80 52.68
CA ALA A 361 -34.42 -86.52 52.68
C ALA A 361 -34.49 -87.57 51.54
N ALA A 362 -34.16 -87.17 50.31
CA ALA A 362 -34.12 -88.09 49.17
C ALA A 362 -33.07 -89.19 49.33
N LEU A 363 -31.91 -88.87 49.91
CA LEU A 363 -30.85 -89.84 50.16
C LEU A 363 -31.27 -90.87 51.21
N SER A 364 -31.79 -90.46 52.37
CA SER A 364 -32.27 -91.37 53.42
C SER A 364 -33.43 -92.27 52.93
N GLY A 365 -34.36 -91.76 52.12
CA GLY A 365 -35.41 -92.60 51.51
C GLY A 365 -34.89 -93.55 50.44
N GLY A 366 -33.92 -93.10 49.64
CA GLY A 366 -33.21 -93.94 48.67
C GLY A 366 -32.44 -95.06 49.36
N GLU A 367 -31.79 -94.76 50.48
CA GLU A 367 -31.14 -95.76 51.33
C GLU A 367 -32.14 -96.72 51.98
N ALA A 368 -33.26 -96.24 52.53
CA ALA A 368 -34.31 -97.11 53.06
C ALA A 368 -34.78 -98.10 51.98
N ARG A 369 -35.11 -97.60 50.79
CA ARG A 369 -35.50 -98.44 49.64
C ARG A 369 -34.40 -99.44 49.26
N LEU A 370 -33.13 -99.03 49.30
CA LEU A 370 -31.98 -99.89 49.00
C LEU A 370 -31.72 -100.94 50.09
N THR A 371 -31.94 -100.62 51.37
CA THR A 371 -31.86 -101.54 52.50
C THR A 371 -32.89 -102.66 52.33
N ALA A 372 -34.14 -102.32 51.98
CA ALA A 372 -35.16 -103.32 51.64
C ALA A 372 -34.71 -104.22 50.47
N GLN A 373 -34.18 -103.64 49.39
CA GLN A 373 -33.70 -104.40 48.21
C GLN A 373 -32.51 -105.31 48.51
N ARG A 374 -31.50 -104.84 49.26
CA ARG A 374 -30.29 -105.62 49.60
C ARG A 374 -30.60 -106.86 50.42
N HIS A 375 -31.61 -106.78 51.29
CA HIS A 375 -31.98 -107.88 52.18
C HIS A 375 -33.09 -108.78 51.64
N ARG A 376 -33.52 -108.58 50.38
CA ARG A 376 -34.53 -109.41 49.69
C ARG A 376 -34.30 -110.92 49.82
N ASN A 377 -33.06 -111.39 49.69
CA ASN A 377 -32.72 -112.82 49.76
C ASN A 377 -32.86 -113.44 51.16
N VAL A 378 -33.19 -112.63 52.18
CA VAL A 378 -33.29 -113.03 53.60
C VAL A 378 -34.67 -112.68 54.19
N LEU A 379 -35.45 -111.83 53.53
CA LEU A 379 -36.76 -111.31 53.97
C LEU A 379 -37.94 -112.08 53.32
N PRO A 380 -39.09 -112.20 54.01
CA PRO A 380 -40.35 -112.65 53.39
C PRO A 380 -40.86 -111.64 52.34
N GLU A 381 -41.39 -112.13 51.23
CA GLU A 381 -41.76 -111.28 50.06
C GLU A 381 -42.85 -110.24 50.39
N GLU A 382 -43.83 -110.56 51.25
CA GLU A 382 -44.91 -109.64 51.64
C GLU A 382 -44.39 -108.41 52.42
N GLU A 383 -43.38 -108.62 53.28
CA GLU A 383 -42.76 -107.56 54.08
C GLU A 383 -41.84 -106.67 53.22
N TYR A 384 -41.12 -107.29 52.28
CA TYR A 384 -40.26 -106.56 51.32
C TYR A 384 -41.06 -105.55 50.48
N GLN A 385 -42.25 -105.92 49.99
CA GLN A 385 -43.09 -105.03 49.18
C GLN A 385 -43.61 -103.84 49.99
N GLY A 386 -44.12 -104.06 51.21
CA GLY A 386 -44.60 -102.98 52.08
C GLY A 386 -43.53 -101.92 52.40
N MET A 387 -42.28 -102.36 52.60
CA MET A 387 -41.14 -101.45 52.81
C MET A 387 -40.77 -100.65 51.54
N LEU A 388 -40.96 -101.21 50.35
CA LEU A 388 -40.73 -100.47 49.10
C LEU A 388 -41.78 -99.37 48.87
N ASP A 389 -43.05 -99.66 49.13
CA ASP A 389 -44.14 -98.72 48.88
C ASP A 389 -44.08 -97.51 49.83
N GLU A 390 -43.78 -97.71 51.13
CA GLU A 390 -43.63 -96.58 52.07
C GLU A 390 -42.47 -95.67 51.65
N ALA A 391 -41.31 -96.24 51.28
CA ALA A 391 -40.17 -95.46 50.81
C ALA A 391 -40.49 -94.71 49.51
N ALA A 392 -41.21 -95.33 48.57
CA ALA A 392 -41.61 -94.70 47.31
C ALA A 392 -42.58 -93.53 47.50
N GLN A 393 -43.59 -93.68 48.37
CA GLN A 393 -44.57 -92.62 48.63
C GLN A 393 -43.90 -91.37 49.22
N TRP A 394 -43.01 -91.55 50.20
CA TRP A 394 -42.32 -90.43 50.84
C TRP A 394 -41.28 -89.76 49.93
N LEU A 395 -40.54 -90.53 49.13
CA LEU A 395 -39.65 -89.96 48.09
C LEU A 395 -40.42 -89.09 47.09
N SER A 396 -41.65 -89.44 46.71
CA SER A 396 -42.48 -88.60 45.84
C SER A 396 -42.87 -87.27 46.47
N GLN A 397 -43.01 -87.18 47.80
CA GLN A 397 -43.33 -85.92 48.48
C GLN A 397 -42.09 -85.01 48.56
N VAL A 398 -40.90 -85.59 48.77
CA VAL A 398 -39.62 -84.86 48.74
C VAL A 398 -39.44 -84.16 47.38
N GLU A 399 -39.65 -84.88 46.28
CA GLU A 399 -39.45 -84.33 44.93
C GLU A 399 -40.45 -83.22 44.60
N GLN A 400 -41.72 -83.37 44.99
CA GLN A 400 -42.73 -82.33 44.80
C GLN A 400 -42.38 -81.04 45.56
N ALA A 401 -42.00 -81.17 46.85
CA ALA A 401 -41.62 -80.02 47.68
C ALA A 401 -40.36 -79.31 47.18
N ARG A 402 -39.40 -80.06 46.62
CA ARG A 402 -38.22 -79.52 45.97
C ARG A 402 -38.58 -78.71 44.72
N SER A 403 -39.40 -79.28 43.83
CA SER A 403 -39.72 -78.67 42.53
C SER A 403 -40.43 -77.31 42.65
N SER A 404 -41.30 -77.14 43.66
CA SER A 404 -42.00 -75.87 43.89
C SER A 404 -41.08 -74.79 44.44
N ALA A 405 -40.10 -75.15 45.28
CA ALA A 405 -39.08 -74.24 45.77
C ALA A 405 -38.14 -73.75 44.65
N GLU A 406 -37.69 -74.65 43.77
CA GLU A 406 -36.80 -74.29 42.63
C GLU A 406 -37.48 -73.33 41.63
N ILE A 407 -38.80 -73.45 41.42
CA ILE A 407 -39.56 -72.55 40.53
C ILE A 407 -39.71 -71.16 41.15
N ALA A 408 -40.10 -71.08 42.42
CA ALA A 408 -40.32 -69.81 43.11
C ALA A 408 -39.06 -68.93 43.16
N GLU A 409 -37.89 -69.54 43.35
CA GLU A 409 -36.62 -68.82 43.38
C GLU A 409 -36.21 -68.29 41.99
N ARG A 410 -36.45 -69.06 40.92
CA ARG A 410 -36.20 -68.60 39.54
C ARG A 410 -37.00 -67.36 39.17
N GLU A 411 -38.32 -67.36 39.43
CA GLU A 411 -39.20 -66.22 39.12
C GLU A 411 -38.84 -64.95 39.90
N ARG A 412 -38.19 -65.10 41.06
CA ARG A 412 -37.69 -63.97 41.85
C ARG A 412 -36.43 -63.38 41.22
N ILE A 413 -35.45 -64.23 40.90
CA ILE A 413 -34.19 -63.83 40.27
C ILE A 413 -34.44 -63.13 38.92
N GLU A 414 -35.37 -63.66 38.10
CA GLU A 414 -35.68 -63.08 36.78
C GLU A 414 -36.29 -61.67 36.88
N ARG A 415 -37.15 -61.43 37.88
CA ARG A 415 -37.73 -60.10 38.14
C ARG A 415 -36.70 -59.09 38.68
N GLU A 416 -35.83 -59.53 39.59
CA GLU A 416 -34.74 -58.68 40.10
C GLU A 416 -33.75 -58.32 38.96
N LEU A 417 -33.43 -59.27 38.08
CA LEU A 417 -32.57 -59.04 36.91
C LEU A 417 -33.20 -58.06 35.90
N ALA A 418 -34.49 -58.22 35.57
CA ALA A 418 -35.20 -57.34 34.65
C ALA A 418 -35.29 -55.89 35.19
N ALA A 419 -35.57 -55.72 36.48
CA ALA A 419 -35.60 -54.41 37.13
C ALA A 419 -34.23 -53.71 37.10
N LEU A 420 -33.14 -54.47 37.35
CA LEU A 420 -31.76 -53.98 37.24
C LEU A 420 -31.38 -53.57 35.80
N GLN A 421 -31.88 -54.28 34.79
CA GLN A 421 -31.66 -53.90 33.38
C GLN A 421 -32.37 -52.59 33.03
N SER A 422 -33.65 -52.42 33.40
CA SER A 422 -34.37 -51.16 33.13
C SER A 422 -33.73 -49.95 33.81
N LEU A 423 -33.23 -50.12 35.05
CA LEU A 423 -32.53 -49.04 35.77
C LEU A 423 -31.24 -48.63 35.06
N ARG A 424 -30.42 -49.59 34.60
CA ARG A 424 -29.22 -49.28 33.81
C ARG A 424 -29.54 -48.57 32.49
N ASP A 425 -30.57 -49.03 31.77
CA ASP A 425 -30.95 -48.44 30.49
C ASP A 425 -31.40 -46.98 30.66
N ASP A 426 -32.16 -46.69 31.72
CA ASP A 426 -32.59 -45.33 32.03
C ASP A 426 -31.46 -44.45 32.58
N GLU A 427 -30.53 -45.00 33.38
CA GLU A 427 -29.29 -44.32 33.78
C GLU A 427 -28.44 -43.94 32.55
N GLN A 428 -28.23 -44.88 31.61
CA GLN A 428 -27.47 -44.62 30.38
C GLN A 428 -28.15 -43.59 29.46
N ARG A 429 -29.49 -43.57 29.39
CA ARG A 429 -30.23 -42.53 28.67
C ARG A 429 -30.09 -41.17 29.33
N ALA A 430 -30.20 -41.10 30.66
CA ALA A 430 -30.05 -39.86 31.42
C ALA A 430 -28.63 -39.30 31.33
N GLU A 431 -27.61 -40.15 31.41
CA GLU A 431 -26.20 -39.78 31.24
C GLU A 431 -25.93 -39.27 29.81
N ARG A 432 -26.39 -39.99 28.78
CA ARG A 432 -26.27 -39.54 27.38
C ARG A 432 -26.94 -38.19 27.16
N GLN A 433 -28.15 -37.97 27.68
CA GLN A 433 -28.84 -36.69 27.55
C GLN A 433 -28.12 -35.56 28.30
N ARG A 434 -27.52 -35.85 29.46
CA ARG A 434 -26.70 -34.90 30.22
C ARG A 434 -25.48 -34.47 29.41
N LEU A 435 -24.74 -35.44 28.83
CA LEU A 435 -23.56 -35.19 27.99
C LEU A 435 -23.92 -34.38 26.73
N ILE A 436 -25.06 -34.69 26.09
CA ILE A 436 -25.58 -33.90 24.95
C ILE A 436 -25.83 -32.44 25.37
N ASN A 437 -26.50 -32.21 26.50
CA ASN A 437 -26.79 -30.85 26.99
C ASN A 437 -25.53 -30.06 27.39
N GLU A 438 -24.53 -30.74 27.97
CA GLU A 438 -23.22 -30.17 28.29
C GLU A 438 -22.46 -29.77 27.01
N ASN A 439 -22.41 -30.67 26.02
CA ASN A 439 -21.81 -30.39 24.72
C ASN A 439 -22.52 -29.25 23.96
N ILE A 440 -23.86 -29.17 23.99
CA ILE A 440 -24.61 -28.03 23.42
C ILE A 440 -24.22 -26.71 24.10
N SER A 441 -24.02 -26.74 25.42
CA SER A 441 -23.58 -25.56 26.18
C SER A 441 -22.15 -25.15 25.81
N ARG A 442 -21.27 -26.13 25.58
CA ARG A 442 -19.90 -25.90 25.08
C ARG A 442 -19.87 -25.37 23.65
N VAL A 443 -20.72 -25.87 22.74
CA VAL A 443 -20.88 -25.31 21.38
C VAL A 443 -21.27 -23.84 21.46
N ARG A 444 -22.20 -23.46 22.34
CA ARG A 444 -22.59 -22.06 22.54
C ARG A 444 -21.43 -21.19 23.06
N ALA A 445 -20.62 -21.70 23.99
CA ALA A 445 -19.42 -20.98 24.45
C ALA A 445 -18.41 -20.77 23.31
N LEU A 446 -18.15 -21.80 22.51
CA LEU A 446 -17.26 -21.71 21.34
C LEU A 446 -17.81 -20.80 20.24
N GLN A 447 -19.14 -20.70 20.07
CA GLN A 447 -19.78 -19.72 19.18
C GLN A 447 -19.56 -18.28 19.67
N LEU A 448 -19.66 -18.02 20.97
CA LEU A 448 -19.36 -16.70 21.56
C LEU A 448 -17.88 -16.33 21.41
N GLU A 449 -16.98 -17.30 21.55
CA GLU A 449 -15.54 -17.15 21.26
C GLU A 449 -15.22 -17.13 19.75
N GLN A 450 -16.22 -17.30 18.87
CA GLN A 450 -16.11 -17.38 17.42
C GLN A 450 -15.20 -18.51 16.88
N LYS A 451 -15.03 -19.59 17.64
CA LYS A 451 -14.23 -20.78 17.32
C LYS A 451 -15.07 -21.86 16.64
N TYR A 452 -15.52 -21.58 15.42
CA TYR A 452 -16.50 -22.43 14.73
C TYR A 452 -15.95 -23.82 14.36
N ASP A 453 -14.65 -23.97 14.11
CA ASP A 453 -14.02 -25.27 13.86
C ASP A 453 -14.04 -26.19 15.09
N GLU A 454 -13.72 -25.66 16.27
CA GLU A 454 -13.83 -26.38 17.54
C GLU A 454 -15.31 -26.68 17.88
N ALA A 455 -16.21 -25.74 17.57
CA ALA A 455 -17.65 -25.92 17.77
C ALA A 455 -18.20 -27.07 16.92
N LEU A 456 -17.80 -27.18 15.65
CA LEU A 456 -18.19 -28.29 14.76
C LEU A 456 -17.71 -29.64 15.30
N GLN A 457 -16.47 -29.73 15.81
CA GLN A 457 -15.98 -30.97 16.44
C GLN A 457 -16.80 -31.40 17.67
N VAL A 458 -17.33 -30.45 18.44
CA VAL A 458 -18.24 -30.76 19.57
C VAL A 458 -19.64 -31.12 19.08
N VAL A 459 -20.10 -30.57 17.95
CA VAL A 459 -21.34 -31.02 17.28
C VAL A 459 -21.22 -32.44 16.74
N ASP A 460 -20.08 -32.81 16.15
CA ASP A 460 -19.82 -34.20 15.74
C ASP A 460 -19.84 -35.18 16.93
N GLN A 461 -19.38 -34.76 18.12
CA GLN A 461 -19.52 -35.54 19.35
C GLN A 461 -20.98 -35.71 19.79
N ILE A 462 -21.84 -34.69 19.60
CA ILE A 462 -23.29 -34.82 19.84
C ILE A 462 -23.90 -35.83 18.87
N LEU A 463 -23.57 -35.73 17.57
CA LEU A 463 -24.08 -36.63 16.52
C LEU A 463 -23.53 -38.07 16.64
N ALA A 464 -22.35 -38.26 17.24
CA ALA A 464 -21.82 -39.59 17.58
C ALA A 464 -22.58 -40.24 18.76
N LEU A 465 -23.10 -39.45 19.71
CA LEU A 465 -23.94 -39.93 20.81
C LEU A 465 -25.40 -40.20 20.37
N ASP A 466 -25.93 -39.35 19.49
CA ASP A 466 -27.28 -39.47 18.91
C ASP A 466 -27.28 -38.95 17.45
N PRO A 467 -27.18 -39.86 16.45
CA PRO A 467 -27.12 -39.48 15.03
C PRO A 467 -28.37 -38.78 14.48
N LEU A 468 -29.51 -38.84 15.19
CA LEU A 468 -30.77 -38.21 14.78
C LEU A 468 -31.11 -36.97 15.60
N ASN A 469 -30.15 -36.46 16.38
CA ASN A 469 -30.38 -35.31 17.25
C ASN A 469 -30.71 -34.04 16.43
N PRO A 470 -31.90 -33.44 16.57
CA PRO A 470 -32.30 -32.30 15.75
C PRO A 470 -31.50 -31.04 16.04
N ALA A 471 -31.00 -30.86 17.29
CA ALA A 471 -30.15 -29.74 17.64
C ALA A 471 -28.74 -29.91 17.06
N GLY A 472 -28.18 -31.12 17.10
CA GLY A 472 -26.87 -31.43 16.49
C GLY A 472 -26.85 -31.15 14.98
N LEU A 473 -27.87 -31.64 14.25
CA LEU A 473 -27.96 -31.44 12.80
C LEU A 473 -28.08 -29.95 12.43
N LEU A 474 -29.01 -29.23 13.08
CA LEU A 474 -29.19 -27.78 12.84
C LEU A 474 -27.93 -26.98 13.19
N LEU A 475 -27.27 -27.30 14.31
CA LEU A 475 -26.04 -26.61 14.73
C LEU A 475 -24.90 -26.84 13.74
N ARG A 476 -24.76 -28.03 13.16
CA ARG A 476 -23.74 -28.29 12.12
C ARG A 476 -23.97 -27.39 10.91
N ASP A 477 -25.16 -27.45 10.32
CA ASP A 477 -25.47 -26.71 9.10
C ASP A 477 -25.30 -25.18 9.32
N VAL A 478 -25.81 -24.64 10.44
CA VAL A 478 -25.64 -23.22 10.80
C VAL A 478 -24.17 -22.83 11.05
N LEU A 479 -23.37 -23.70 11.68
CA LEU A 479 -21.94 -23.45 11.91
C LEU A 479 -21.11 -23.52 10.63
N GLU A 480 -21.42 -24.45 9.72
CA GLU A 480 -20.79 -24.55 8.40
C GLU A 480 -21.09 -23.30 7.55
N ASP A 481 -22.36 -22.88 7.48
CA ASP A 481 -22.77 -21.64 6.80
C ASP A 481 -22.10 -20.40 7.42
N THR A 482 -22.10 -20.30 8.76
CA THR A 482 -21.45 -19.18 9.47
C THR A 482 -19.95 -19.12 9.20
N LYS A 483 -19.28 -20.28 9.15
CA LYS A 483 -17.86 -20.39 8.81
C LYS A 483 -17.61 -19.93 7.37
N ILE A 484 -18.37 -20.44 6.41
CA ILE A 484 -18.26 -20.05 4.98
C ILE A 484 -18.50 -18.55 4.82
N TYR A 485 -19.55 -18.00 5.44
CA TYR A 485 -19.87 -16.58 5.44
C TYR A 485 -18.71 -15.75 6.01
N ARG A 486 -18.18 -16.10 7.19
CA ARG A 486 -17.05 -15.38 7.78
C ARG A 486 -15.81 -15.42 6.89
N THR A 487 -15.45 -16.59 6.37
CA THR A 487 -14.31 -16.75 5.46
C THR A 487 -14.50 -15.92 4.19
N TYR A 488 -15.70 -15.90 3.61
CA TYR A 488 -16.03 -15.02 2.48
C TYR A 488 -15.83 -13.53 2.82
N TYR A 489 -16.34 -13.05 3.97
CA TYR A 489 -16.17 -11.66 4.38
C TYR A 489 -14.71 -11.28 4.68
N THR A 490 -13.93 -12.19 5.27
CA THR A 490 -12.48 -12.00 5.45
C THR A 490 -11.78 -11.92 4.09
N ILE A 491 -12.04 -12.86 3.17
CA ILE A 491 -11.46 -12.84 1.82
C ILE A 491 -11.86 -11.57 1.05
N GLN A 492 -13.10 -11.10 1.15
CA GLN A 492 -13.53 -9.85 0.49
C GLN A 492 -12.86 -8.62 1.11
N ARG A 493 -12.69 -8.57 2.43
CA ARG A 493 -11.94 -7.51 3.12
C ARG A 493 -10.47 -7.52 2.67
N ASP A 494 -9.82 -8.67 2.69
CA ASP A 494 -8.40 -8.80 2.35
C ASP A 494 -8.17 -8.50 0.85
N LYS A 495 -9.09 -8.91 -0.02
CA LYS A 495 -9.13 -8.52 -1.44
C LYS A 495 -9.30 -7.01 -1.61
N ALA A 496 -10.20 -6.38 -0.86
CA ALA A 496 -10.41 -4.93 -0.92
C ALA A 496 -9.18 -4.16 -0.42
N LEU A 497 -8.54 -4.62 0.66
CA LEU A 497 -7.29 -4.05 1.16
C LEU A 497 -6.13 -4.24 0.17
N SER A 498 -5.97 -5.44 -0.39
CA SER A 498 -4.95 -5.72 -1.41
C SER A 498 -5.17 -4.89 -2.68
N TYR A 499 -6.42 -4.72 -3.12
CA TYR A 499 -6.76 -3.85 -4.25
C TYR A 499 -6.49 -2.37 -3.93
N ALA A 500 -6.77 -1.91 -2.70
CA ALA A 500 -6.42 -0.55 -2.28
C ALA A 500 -4.90 -0.33 -2.22
N HIS A 501 -4.14 -1.30 -1.71
CA HIS A 501 -2.67 -1.26 -1.74
C HIS A 501 -2.12 -1.25 -3.17
N GLN A 502 -2.65 -2.09 -4.06
CA GLN A 502 -2.25 -2.09 -5.47
C GLN A 502 -2.63 -0.78 -6.18
N THR A 503 -3.79 -0.21 -5.87
CA THR A 503 -4.21 1.10 -6.40
C THR A 503 -3.25 2.18 -5.91
N ASN A 504 -2.94 2.23 -4.62
CA ASN A 504 -1.97 3.18 -4.07
C ASN A 504 -0.58 2.99 -4.69
N GLN A 505 -0.10 1.75 -4.88
CA GLN A 505 1.17 1.48 -5.56
C GLN A 505 1.16 1.95 -7.03
N ASN A 506 0.04 1.83 -7.73
CA ASN A 506 -0.10 2.35 -9.09
C ASN A 506 -0.07 3.89 -9.09
N GLU A 507 -0.79 4.55 -8.18
CA GLU A 507 -0.78 6.01 -8.03
C GLU A 507 0.60 6.54 -7.59
N GLU A 508 1.28 5.84 -6.68
CA GLU A 508 2.68 6.12 -6.30
C GLU A 508 3.62 5.95 -7.50
N ALA A 509 3.41 4.94 -8.34
CA ALA A 509 4.20 4.73 -9.56
C ALA A 509 3.92 5.76 -10.69
N LEU A 510 2.82 6.52 -10.60
CA LEU A 510 2.60 7.69 -11.46
C LEU A 510 3.41 8.92 -11.00
N ILE A 511 3.92 8.91 -9.75
CA ILE A 511 4.84 9.94 -9.26
C ILE A 511 6.23 9.66 -9.83
N ALA A 512 6.61 10.40 -10.87
CA ALA A 512 7.98 10.39 -11.36
C ALA A 512 8.94 10.89 -10.26
N PRO A 513 10.12 10.25 -10.06
CA PRO A 513 11.08 10.70 -9.06
C PRO A 513 11.61 12.09 -9.39
N GLU A 514 11.66 12.98 -8.40
CA GLU A 514 12.22 14.33 -8.55
C GLU A 514 13.76 14.32 -8.67
N THR A 515 14.40 13.32 -8.07
CA THR A 515 15.85 13.07 -8.12
C THR A 515 16.24 12.20 -9.32
N ILE A 516 17.50 12.29 -9.75
CA ILE A 516 18.01 11.47 -10.86
C ILE A 516 18.10 9.99 -10.45
N ILE A 517 18.38 9.72 -9.17
CA ILE A 517 18.29 8.40 -8.54
C ILE A 517 17.30 8.50 -7.38
N GLY A 518 16.18 7.78 -7.47
CA GLY A 518 15.18 7.69 -6.41
C GLY A 518 15.43 6.46 -5.54
N TYR A 519 15.97 6.66 -4.33
CA TYR A 519 16.16 5.57 -3.37
C TYR A 519 14.87 5.27 -2.60
N PRO A 520 14.57 4.00 -2.28
CA PRO A 520 13.42 3.66 -1.46
C PRO A 520 13.63 4.10 0.00
N SER A 521 12.55 4.37 0.74
CA SER A 521 12.64 4.88 2.12
C SER A 521 13.23 3.90 3.13
N ASP A 522 13.24 2.60 2.81
CA ASP A 522 13.91 1.56 3.59
C ASP A 522 15.34 1.25 3.10
N TRP A 523 15.89 2.05 2.18
CA TRP A 523 17.24 1.86 1.65
C TRP A 523 18.31 1.65 2.72
N PRO A 524 18.38 2.41 3.84
CA PRO A 524 19.34 2.12 4.91
C PRO A 524 19.21 0.68 5.45
N GLN A 525 18.00 0.18 5.66
CA GLN A 525 17.79 -1.20 6.11
C GLN A 525 18.16 -2.22 5.04
N ILE A 526 17.91 -1.92 3.77
CA ILE A 526 18.32 -2.74 2.64
C ILE A 526 19.84 -2.80 2.59
N SER A 527 20.54 -1.67 2.68
CA SER A 527 22.00 -1.58 2.66
C SER A 527 22.64 -2.23 3.89
N PHE A 528 22.05 -2.16 5.08
CA PHE A 528 22.54 -2.96 6.23
C PHE A 528 22.32 -4.47 6.04
N LYS A 529 21.17 -4.90 5.49
CA LYS A 529 20.87 -6.32 5.24
C LYS A 529 21.67 -6.92 4.09
N ARG A 530 22.01 -6.10 3.09
CA ARG A 530 22.85 -6.44 1.91
C ARG A 530 24.30 -6.01 2.09
N GLY A 531 24.67 -5.48 3.26
CA GLY A 531 25.93 -4.78 3.50
C GLY A 531 27.11 -5.60 3.01
N GLU A 532 28.13 -4.93 2.45
CA GLU A 532 29.15 -5.58 1.63
C GLU A 532 29.57 -6.93 2.24
N PRO A 533 29.43 -8.04 1.50
CA PRO A 533 30.07 -9.27 1.95
C PRO A 533 31.57 -8.96 1.95
N MET A 534 32.15 -8.78 3.15
CA MET A 534 33.57 -8.52 3.31
C MET A 534 34.34 -9.72 2.75
N GLN A 535 34.69 -9.64 1.46
CA GLN A 535 35.38 -10.68 0.68
C GLN A 535 36.76 -11.04 1.25
N PHE A 536 37.27 -10.20 2.14
CA PHE A 536 38.33 -10.49 3.10
C PHE A 536 38.14 -9.56 4.30
N SER A 537 37.62 -10.09 5.42
CA SER A 537 37.59 -9.39 6.69
C SER A 537 38.83 -9.77 7.51
N GLU A 538 39.90 -8.98 7.40
CA GLU A 538 41.04 -9.12 8.31
C GLU A 538 40.55 -9.09 9.77
N SER A 539 40.98 -10.08 10.56
CA SER A 539 40.55 -10.30 11.94
C SER A 539 40.59 -8.98 12.74
N ALA A 540 39.59 -8.74 13.58
CA ALA A 540 39.52 -7.51 14.39
C ALA A 540 40.82 -7.27 15.20
N VAL A 541 41.50 -8.35 15.60
CA VAL A 541 42.80 -8.28 16.29
C VAL A 541 43.92 -7.88 15.34
N ASN A 542 44.03 -8.49 14.15
CA ASN A 542 45.01 -8.11 13.12
C ASN A 542 44.85 -6.64 12.70
N ARG A 543 43.60 -6.19 12.51
CA ARG A 543 43.27 -4.82 12.11
C ARG A 543 43.71 -3.79 13.15
N ALA A 544 43.58 -4.11 14.44
CA ALA A 544 44.06 -3.26 15.53
C ALA A 544 45.60 -3.14 15.56
N VAL A 545 46.32 -4.24 15.27
CA VAL A 545 47.78 -4.25 15.14
C VAL A 545 48.22 -3.36 13.97
N LEU A 546 47.63 -3.55 12.78
CA LEU A 546 47.94 -2.77 11.58
C LEU A 546 47.61 -1.28 11.75
N ALA A 547 46.46 -0.94 12.32
CA ALA A 547 46.10 0.45 12.63
C ALA A 547 47.13 1.09 13.58
N THR A 548 47.55 0.37 14.63
CA THR A 548 48.60 0.84 15.55
C THR A 548 49.93 1.08 14.82
N MET A 549 50.31 0.21 13.88
CA MET A 549 51.52 0.38 13.07
C MET A 549 51.46 1.59 12.10
N GLN A 550 50.27 1.96 11.66
CA GLN A 550 50.03 3.03 10.67
C GLN A 550 49.78 4.41 11.30
N GLU A 551 49.05 4.47 12.41
CA GLU A 551 48.74 5.72 13.11
C GLU A 551 49.93 6.24 13.92
N LYS A 552 50.63 5.34 14.63
CA LYS A 552 51.65 5.72 15.60
C LYS A 552 52.95 6.10 14.89
N ARG A 553 53.36 7.36 15.09
CA ARG A 553 54.59 7.94 14.50
C ARG A 553 55.65 8.17 15.56
N ILE A 554 56.90 7.83 15.23
CA ILE A 554 58.03 8.01 16.14
C ILE A 554 59.27 8.57 15.42
N PRO A 555 60.09 9.39 16.10
CA PRO A 555 61.49 9.58 15.73
C PRO A 555 62.31 8.35 16.13
N VAL A 556 63.22 7.91 15.27
CA VAL A 556 64.19 6.85 15.55
C VAL A 556 65.56 7.25 15.03
N ASN A 557 66.58 7.07 15.86
CA ASN A 557 67.98 7.30 15.51
C ASN A 557 68.82 6.15 16.04
N PHE A 558 68.96 5.11 15.21
CA PHE A 558 69.83 3.98 15.47
C PHE A 558 71.19 4.24 14.82
N SER A 559 72.27 4.15 15.59
CA SER A 559 73.65 4.26 15.12
C SER A 559 74.43 3.04 15.64
N ASP A 560 74.62 2.04 14.76
CA ASP A 560 75.38 0.81 15.06
C ASP A 560 74.81 -0.02 16.24
N HIS A 561 73.47 -0.08 16.37
CA HIS A 561 72.80 -0.92 17.38
C HIS A 561 72.56 -2.33 16.84
N ALA A 562 72.64 -3.33 17.73
CA ALA A 562 72.26 -4.71 17.41
C ALA A 562 70.78 -4.81 17.01
N PHE A 563 70.48 -5.62 15.98
CA PHE A 563 69.12 -5.80 15.48
C PHE A 563 68.15 -6.31 16.56
N GLY A 564 68.60 -7.17 17.47
CA GLY A 564 67.82 -7.61 18.63
C GLY A 564 67.38 -6.46 19.55
N ASP A 565 68.28 -5.52 19.84
CA ASP A 565 67.96 -4.33 20.66
C ASP A 565 66.95 -3.41 19.95
N VAL A 566 67.07 -3.29 18.62
CA VAL A 566 66.15 -2.48 17.79
C VAL A 566 64.74 -3.09 17.78
N LEU A 567 64.61 -4.41 17.68
CA LEU A 567 63.31 -5.09 17.78
C LEU A 567 62.73 -4.99 19.19
N GLN A 568 63.54 -5.11 20.25
CA GLN A 568 63.07 -4.93 21.63
C GLN A 568 62.61 -3.50 21.91
N PHE A 569 63.31 -2.49 21.38
CA PHE A 569 62.85 -1.10 21.40
C PHE A 569 61.53 -0.94 20.64
N TYR A 570 61.39 -1.59 19.48
CA TYR A 570 60.17 -1.54 18.68
C TYR A 570 58.97 -2.17 19.43
N GLU A 571 59.16 -3.32 20.09
CA GLU A 571 58.16 -3.99 20.93
C GLU A 571 57.70 -3.06 22.07
N GLN A 572 58.66 -2.50 22.84
CA GLN A 572 58.36 -1.57 23.95
C GLN A 572 57.64 -0.30 23.52
N VAL A 573 58.01 0.26 22.36
CA VAL A 573 57.43 1.51 21.86
C VAL A 573 56.11 1.28 21.16
N SER A 574 55.94 0.19 20.41
CA SER A 574 54.69 -0.16 19.74
C SER A 574 53.62 -0.58 20.76
N GLY A 575 53.98 -1.45 21.71
CA GLY A 575 53.04 -2.13 22.62
C GLY A 575 52.34 -3.33 21.97
N LEU A 576 52.89 -3.85 20.87
CA LEU A 576 52.35 -4.96 20.10
C LEU A 576 53.06 -6.27 20.50
N ASN A 577 52.31 -7.37 20.55
CA ASN A 577 52.91 -8.69 20.73
C ASN A 577 53.65 -9.09 19.45
N MET A 578 54.93 -9.42 19.58
CA MET A 578 55.80 -9.79 18.46
C MET A 578 56.27 -11.24 18.59
N ASP A 579 56.34 -11.92 17.45
CA ASP A 579 56.99 -13.22 17.32
C ASP A 579 58.12 -13.10 16.29
N ILE A 580 59.30 -13.63 16.61
CA ILE A 580 60.52 -13.41 15.81
C ILE A 580 61.16 -14.76 15.56
N ASP A 581 61.01 -15.25 14.32
CA ASP A 581 61.57 -16.52 13.87
C ASP A 581 63.06 -16.34 13.53
N TRP A 582 63.88 -16.34 14.58
CA TRP A 582 65.33 -16.28 14.48
C TRP A 582 65.93 -17.44 13.67
N GLU A 583 65.32 -18.63 13.69
CA GLU A 583 65.81 -19.78 12.90
C GLU A 583 65.70 -19.48 11.40
N SER A 584 64.58 -18.89 10.96
CA SER A 584 64.39 -18.46 9.57
C SER A 584 65.29 -17.27 9.16
N LEU A 585 65.63 -16.39 10.11
CA LEU A 585 66.43 -15.18 9.87
C LEU A 585 67.93 -15.50 9.81
N GLU A 586 68.44 -16.37 10.68
CA GLU A 586 69.83 -16.84 10.65
C GLU A 586 70.14 -17.57 9.32
N LEU A 587 69.18 -18.29 8.75
CA LEU A 587 69.30 -18.95 7.43
C LEU A 587 69.52 -17.98 6.26
N ILE A 588 69.06 -16.72 6.38
CA ILE A 588 69.25 -15.66 5.38
C ILE A 588 70.40 -14.69 5.76
N GLY A 589 71.21 -15.04 6.77
CA GLY A 589 72.35 -14.24 7.23
C GLY A 589 72.00 -13.09 8.17
N VAL A 590 70.81 -13.11 8.78
CA VAL A 590 70.31 -12.07 9.71
C VAL A 590 70.42 -12.55 11.15
N ASP A 591 71.53 -12.20 11.80
CA ASP A 591 71.78 -12.49 13.21
C ASP A 591 71.23 -11.40 14.16
N ARG A 592 71.08 -11.75 15.45
CA ARG A 592 70.68 -10.81 16.53
C ARG A 592 71.62 -9.62 16.68
N GLU A 593 72.91 -9.83 16.41
CA GLU A 593 73.98 -8.84 16.54
C GLU A 593 74.18 -7.98 15.27
N SER A 594 73.39 -8.20 14.22
CA SER A 594 73.52 -7.46 12.95
C SER A 594 73.34 -5.94 13.17
N PRO A 595 74.30 -5.09 12.74
CA PRO A 595 74.29 -3.67 13.06
C PRO A 595 73.28 -2.88 12.23
N VAL A 596 72.38 -2.16 12.91
CA VAL A 596 71.36 -1.29 12.31
C VAL A 596 71.77 0.17 12.45
N THR A 597 71.87 0.87 11.30
CA THR A 597 72.03 2.32 11.25
C THR A 597 70.90 2.95 10.43
N LEU A 598 70.02 3.71 11.10
CA LEU A 598 68.82 4.32 10.52
C LEU A 598 68.43 5.56 11.33
N ASN A 599 68.23 6.70 10.65
CA ASN A 599 67.81 7.95 11.27
C ASN A 599 66.60 8.53 10.52
N LEU A 600 65.44 8.59 11.20
CA LEU A 600 64.16 9.06 10.68
C LEU A 600 63.45 9.90 11.75
N THR A 601 62.85 11.04 11.37
CA THR A 601 62.32 12.02 12.34
C THR A 601 60.83 11.94 12.66
N ASN A 602 59.98 11.55 11.71
CA ASN A 602 58.51 11.49 11.94
C ASN A 602 57.84 10.49 10.97
N VAL A 603 58.11 9.20 11.17
CA VAL A 603 57.65 8.10 10.32
C VAL A 603 56.71 7.16 11.10
N THR A 604 55.85 6.43 10.38
CA THR A 604 54.96 5.43 11.00
C THR A 604 55.78 4.22 11.45
N LEU A 605 55.29 3.50 12.47
CA LEU A 605 55.90 2.26 12.94
C LEU A 605 56.05 1.21 11.80
N GLU A 606 55.10 1.14 10.87
CA GLU A 606 55.21 0.32 9.65
C GLU A 606 56.47 0.69 8.83
N THR A 607 56.63 1.99 8.52
CA THR A 607 57.80 2.46 7.75
C THR A 607 59.12 2.27 8.51
N VAL A 608 59.13 2.36 9.84
CA VAL A 608 60.33 2.05 10.63
C VAL A 608 60.72 0.59 10.45
N LEU A 609 59.77 -0.34 10.60
CA LEU A 609 60.05 -1.77 10.52
C LEU A 609 60.53 -2.17 9.11
N ASP A 610 59.83 -1.74 8.06
CA ASP A 610 60.24 -1.96 6.66
C ASP A 610 61.68 -1.49 6.40
N ARG A 611 62.05 -0.32 6.92
CA ARG A 611 63.38 0.27 6.73
C ARG A 611 64.46 -0.35 7.60
N VAL A 612 64.12 -0.93 8.75
CA VAL A 612 65.04 -1.73 9.56
C VAL A 612 65.31 -3.06 8.87
N LEU A 613 64.27 -3.81 8.48
CA LEU A 613 64.43 -5.11 7.83
C LEU A 613 65.21 -4.99 6.51
N ALA A 614 64.86 -4.04 5.65
CA ALA A 614 65.57 -3.75 4.40
C ALA A 614 66.99 -3.16 4.58
N LYS A 615 67.46 -2.95 5.82
CA LYS A 615 68.86 -2.62 6.13
C LYS A 615 69.65 -3.79 6.71
N VAL A 616 68.96 -4.83 7.16
CA VAL A 616 69.55 -6.00 7.81
C VAL A 616 69.60 -7.19 6.86
N SER A 617 68.59 -7.38 6.00
CA SER A 617 68.58 -8.45 5.00
C SER A 617 69.18 -8.05 3.65
N ASP A 618 69.63 -9.04 2.88
CA ASP A 618 70.01 -8.88 1.48
C ASP A 618 68.76 -8.57 0.61
N PRO A 619 68.83 -7.65 -0.37
CA PRO A 619 67.74 -7.43 -1.33
C PRO A 619 67.26 -8.68 -2.09
N ASP A 620 68.14 -9.65 -2.36
CA ASP A 620 67.79 -10.86 -3.11
C ASP A 620 67.12 -11.93 -2.23
N ILE A 621 67.29 -11.85 -0.90
CA ILE A 621 66.69 -12.78 0.07
C ILE A 621 66.17 -11.99 1.29
N PRO A 622 65.04 -11.26 1.15
CA PRO A 622 64.61 -10.28 2.15
C PRO A 622 64.04 -10.91 3.43
N ALA A 623 64.21 -10.19 4.54
CA ALA A 623 63.42 -10.38 5.75
C ALA A 623 62.13 -9.56 5.64
N GLY A 624 61.02 -10.12 6.13
CA GLY A 624 59.70 -9.48 6.08
C GLY A 624 58.97 -9.51 7.42
N TRP A 625 57.73 -9.03 7.40
CA TRP A 625 56.80 -9.16 8.51
C TRP A 625 55.38 -9.47 8.01
N ALA A 626 54.61 -10.16 8.83
CA ALA A 626 53.17 -10.38 8.63
C ALA A 626 52.44 -10.28 9.98
N VAL A 627 51.13 -10.04 9.94
CA VAL A 627 50.28 -10.03 11.13
C VAL A 627 49.33 -11.21 11.06
N ASN A 628 49.47 -12.15 12.01
CA ASN A 628 48.66 -13.36 12.11
C ASN A 628 48.10 -13.46 13.53
N ASP A 629 46.80 -13.71 13.67
CA ASP A 629 46.09 -13.86 14.96
C ASP A 629 46.38 -12.77 16.02
N GLY A 630 46.60 -11.53 15.57
CA GLY A 630 46.93 -10.40 16.44
C GLY A 630 48.39 -10.30 16.90
N ILE A 631 49.28 -11.11 16.33
CA ILE A 631 50.72 -11.13 16.61
C ILE A 631 51.47 -10.64 15.36
N LEU A 632 52.47 -9.78 15.56
CA LEU A 632 53.37 -9.33 14.51
C LEU A 632 54.53 -10.33 14.37
N THR A 633 54.48 -11.18 13.36
CA THR A 633 55.51 -12.17 13.05
C THR A 633 56.58 -11.56 12.15
N ILE A 634 57.86 -11.67 12.53
CA ILE A 634 59.03 -11.32 11.70
C ILE A 634 59.80 -12.60 11.36
N ALA A 635 60.04 -12.83 10.08
CA ALA A 635 60.70 -14.03 9.55
C ALA A 635 61.32 -13.74 8.17
N SER A 636 62.01 -14.72 7.58
CA SER A 636 62.37 -14.66 6.16
C SER A 636 61.13 -14.62 5.26
N ASP A 637 61.22 -13.93 4.11
CA ASP A 637 60.09 -13.81 3.17
C ASP A 637 59.61 -15.19 2.66
N GLU A 638 60.50 -16.18 2.55
CA GLU A 638 60.14 -17.55 2.19
C GLU A 638 59.18 -18.20 3.22
N VAL A 639 59.43 -18.01 4.52
CA VAL A 639 58.56 -18.54 5.58
C VAL A 639 57.22 -17.79 5.61
N LEU A 640 57.24 -16.48 5.38
CA LEU A 640 56.01 -15.66 5.34
C LEU A 640 55.13 -16.01 4.13
N ARG A 641 55.73 -16.31 2.97
CA ARG A 641 55.01 -16.78 1.76
C ARG A 641 54.31 -18.12 1.94
N ARG A 642 54.75 -18.98 2.87
CA ARG A 642 54.09 -20.28 3.14
C ARG A 642 52.73 -20.12 3.83
N ASN A 643 52.47 -19.01 4.52
CA ASN A 643 51.17 -18.75 5.14
C ASN A 643 50.22 -18.05 4.13
N THR A 644 49.40 -18.85 3.45
CA THR A 644 48.40 -18.37 2.48
C THR A 644 46.98 -18.62 2.96
N LEU A 645 46.09 -17.69 2.63
CA LEU A 645 44.66 -17.77 2.84
C LEU A 645 43.98 -17.96 1.47
N LEU A 646 42.80 -18.59 1.46
CA LEU A 646 41.97 -18.73 0.26
C LEU A 646 40.75 -17.84 0.41
N GLU A 647 40.60 -16.87 -0.48
CA GLU A 647 39.49 -15.91 -0.51
C GLU A 647 38.78 -15.92 -1.86
N ILE A 648 37.54 -15.43 -1.87
CA ILE A 648 36.66 -15.42 -3.06
C ILE A 648 36.21 -13.99 -3.36
N TYR A 649 36.64 -13.46 -4.49
CA TYR A 649 36.25 -12.13 -4.99
C TYR A 649 35.19 -12.26 -6.08
N ASP A 650 34.04 -11.61 -5.92
CA ASP A 650 33.06 -11.45 -7.02
C ASP A 650 33.53 -10.31 -7.93
N ILE A 651 33.66 -10.55 -9.24
CA ILE A 651 34.02 -9.55 -10.25
C ILE A 651 32.93 -9.37 -11.31
N ARG A 652 31.72 -9.91 -11.12
CA ARG A 652 30.65 -9.89 -12.14
C ARG A 652 30.22 -8.48 -12.54
N ASP A 653 30.35 -7.52 -11.63
CA ASP A 653 30.18 -6.09 -11.85
C ASP A 653 31.20 -5.51 -12.85
N LEU A 654 32.44 -5.99 -12.79
CA LEU A 654 33.52 -5.65 -13.72
C LEU A 654 33.44 -6.42 -15.06
N LEU A 655 32.61 -7.46 -15.17
CA LEU A 655 32.45 -8.29 -16.39
C LEU A 655 31.26 -7.87 -17.28
N ILE A 656 30.60 -6.75 -16.97
CA ILE A 656 29.53 -6.21 -17.82
C ILE A 656 30.16 -5.43 -18.99
N ASP A 657 29.87 -5.88 -20.21
CA ASP A 657 30.11 -5.10 -21.44
C ASP A 657 28.97 -4.08 -21.62
N ILE A 658 29.34 -2.81 -21.87
CA ILE A 658 28.38 -1.71 -21.94
C ILE A 658 28.24 -1.30 -23.41
N PRO A 659 27.08 -1.54 -24.06
CA PRO A 659 26.93 -1.30 -25.48
C PRO A 659 26.84 0.19 -25.82
N ASP A 660 27.55 0.60 -26.87
CA ASP A 660 27.37 1.91 -27.50
C ASP A 660 26.10 1.97 -28.35
N TYR A 661 25.37 3.08 -28.24
CA TYR A 661 24.15 3.36 -28.99
C TYR A 661 24.38 4.51 -29.99
N THR A 662 25.14 4.22 -31.05
CA THR A 662 25.48 5.18 -32.12
C THR A 662 24.35 5.44 -33.13
N ASN A 663 23.30 4.60 -33.15
CA ASN A 663 22.21 4.63 -34.13
C ASN A 663 21.16 5.73 -33.84
N ALA A 664 21.59 6.99 -33.79
CA ALA A 664 20.66 8.14 -33.74
C ALA A 664 20.10 8.44 -35.15
N PRO A 665 18.80 8.72 -35.31
CA PRO A 665 18.25 9.22 -36.57
C PRO A 665 18.91 10.53 -36.99
N GLN A 666 19.45 10.59 -38.20
CA GLN A 666 20.02 11.82 -38.77
C GLN A 666 18.96 12.57 -39.58
N PHE A 667 18.70 13.82 -39.23
CA PHE A 667 17.88 14.73 -40.06
C PHE A 667 18.73 15.35 -41.16
N ASP A 668 19.05 14.57 -42.19
CA ASP A 668 19.67 15.12 -43.40
C ASP A 668 18.58 15.62 -44.37
N LEU A 669 18.67 16.91 -44.75
CA LEU A 669 17.84 17.51 -45.80
C LEU A 669 17.96 16.72 -47.13
N ASN A 670 19.14 16.15 -47.41
CA ASN A 670 19.36 15.31 -48.58
C ASN A 670 18.57 13.99 -48.53
N SER A 671 18.25 13.47 -47.34
CA SER A 671 17.42 12.26 -47.22
C SER A 671 15.93 12.55 -47.49
N ALA A 672 15.44 13.70 -47.05
CA ALA A 672 14.12 14.21 -47.41
C ALA A 672 14.01 14.50 -48.93
N PHE A 673 15.01 15.16 -49.52
CA PHE A 673 15.02 15.44 -50.96
C PHE A 673 15.25 14.20 -51.84
N GLN A 674 15.97 13.16 -51.37
CA GLN A 674 16.09 11.89 -52.10
C GLN A 674 14.78 11.09 -52.09
N ASN A 675 13.95 11.18 -51.05
CA ASN A 675 12.59 10.64 -51.07
C ASN A 675 11.72 11.31 -52.14
N SER A 676 11.87 12.61 -52.39
CA SER A 676 11.15 13.32 -53.46
C SER A 676 11.82 13.26 -54.84
N GLY A 677 13.01 12.64 -54.95
CA GLY A 677 14.02 13.05 -55.94
C GLY A 677 14.78 11.94 -56.67
N GLY A 678 14.09 10.93 -57.20
CA GLY A 678 14.60 10.17 -58.36
C GLY A 678 14.51 8.65 -58.30
N GLY A 679 13.68 8.05 -59.16
CA GLY A 679 13.56 6.59 -59.22
C GLY A 679 12.58 6.02 -60.25
N ARG A 680 12.55 6.50 -61.50
CA ARG A 680 11.76 5.85 -62.57
C ARG A 680 12.34 4.48 -62.93
N GLY A 681 11.94 3.41 -62.21
CA GLY A 681 12.37 2.05 -62.53
C GLY A 681 11.89 0.95 -61.57
N GLY A 682 10.73 0.36 -61.88
CA GLY A 682 10.47 -1.06 -61.58
C GLY A 682 9.88 -1.43 -60.22
N GLY A 683 8.55 -1.27 -60.10
CA GLY A 683 7.64 -2.22 -59.45
C GLY A 683 7.95 -2.74 -58.03
N GLY A 684 7.22 -2.22 -57.04
CA GLY A 684 6.95 -2.97 -55.80
C GLY A 684 6.74 -2.10 -54.56
N GLY A 685 5.49 -1.93 -54.15
CA GLY A 685 5.10 -1.58 -52.76
C GLY A 685 5.57 -0.22 -52.24
N GLY A 686 4.76 0.82 -52.46
CA GLY A 686 4.90 2.08 -51.74
C GLY A 686 4.70 1.89 -50.24
N GLY A 687 5.79 1.94 -49.48
CA GLY A 687 5.78 2.05 -48.03
C GLY A 687 6.80 3.11 -47.63
N GLY A 688 6.32 4.26 -47.16
CA GLY A 688 7.19 5.30 -46.61
C GLY A 688 8.05 4.71 -45.50
N ARG A 689 9.37 4.75 -45.69
CA ARG A 689 10.32 4.21 -44.70
C ARG A 689 10.32 5.12 -43.48
N SER A 690 9.52 4.80 -42.48
CA SER A 690 9.66 5.43 -41.17
C SER A 690 11.11 5.24 -40.69
N PRO A 691 11.81 6.26 -40.16
CA PRO A 691 13.08 6.06 -39.45
C PRO A 691 12.98 5.09 -38.26
N PHE A 692 11.75 4.81 -37.79
CA PHE A 692 11.43 3.79 -36.78
C PHE A 692 11.18 2.39 -37.34
N GLN A 693 11.20 2.21 -38.65
CA GLN A 693 11.20 0.88 -39.25
C GLN A 693 12.59 0.29 -39.06
N GLN A 694 12.81 -0.22 -37.85
CA GLN A 694 13.98 -0.97 -37.43
C GLN A 694 14.34 -1.96 -38.54
N THR A 695 15.42 -1.68 -39.26
CA THR A 695 15.97 -2.61 -40.24
C THR A 695 16.10 -3.95 -39.54
N GLY A 696 15.54 -5.02 -40.11
CA GLY A 696 15.54 -6.38 -39.54
C GLY A 696 16.93 -7.03 -39.44
N GLN A 697 17.96 -6.20 -39.40
CA GLN A 697 19.34 -6.50 -39.07
C GLN A 697 19.37 -6.78 -37.56
N GLY A 698 19.21 -8.07 -37.22
CA GLY A 698 19.39 -8.54 -35.85
C GLY A 698 20.75 -8.07 -35.28
N PRO A 699 20.90 -8.01 -33.95
CA PRO A 699 22.03 -7.36 -33.29
C PRO A 699 23.36 -8.06 -33.63
N GLY A 700 24.02 -7.64 -34.72
CA GLY A 700 25.20 -8.34 -35.22
C GLY A 700 25.89 -7.80 -36.49
N GLN A 701 25.65 -6.56 -36.95
CA GLN A 701 26.40 -5.98 -38.08
C GLN A 701 26.99 -4.58 -37.89
N GLN A 702 26.79 -3.94 -36.73
CA GLN A 702 27.67 -2.88 -36.22
C GLN A 702 27.89 -3.09 -34.71
N GLN A 703 28.37 -4.27 -34.35
CA GLN A 703 29.15 -4.43 -33.13
C GLN A 703 30.61 -4.23 -33.54
N GLY A 704 31.28 -3.23 -32.97
CA GLY A 704 32.71 -3.38 -32.73
C GLY A 704 32.91 -4.66 -31.91
N GLU A 705 34.05 -5.34 -32.07
CA GLU A 705 34.32 -6.63 -31.44
C GLU A 705 33.99 -6.57 -29.94
N ARG A 706 32.82 -7.13 -29.57
CA ARG A 706 32.39 -7.18 -28.17
C ARG A 706 33.37 -8.07 -27.47
N ARG A 707 34.04 -7.53 -26.44
CA ARG A 707 34.95 -8.32 -25.60
C ARG A 707 34.14 -9.50 -25.07
N THR A 708 34.63 -10.69 -25.33
CA THR A 708 34.06 -11.90 -24.75
C THR A 708 34.20 -11.82 -23.23
N ARG A 709 33.34 -12.57 -22.52
CA ARG A 709 33.41 -12.57 -21.05
C ARG A 709 34.76 -13.12 -20.59
N GLU A 710 35.25 -14.11 -21.32
CA GLU A 710 36.56 -14.74 -21.20
C GLU A 710 37.69 -13.70 -21.33
N GLU A 711 37.73 -12.90 -22.40
CA GLU A 711 38.74 -11.84 -22.58
C GLU A 711 38.73 -10.80 -21.44
N MET A 712 37.56 -10.44 -20.90
CA MET A 712 37.46 -9.53 -19.74
C MET A 712 37.89 -10.18 -18.41
N ILE A 713 37.71 -11.49 -18.26
CA ILE A 713 38.23 -12.25 -17.11
C ILE A 713 39.76 -12.28 -17.20
N ASP A 714 40.30 -12.63 -18.36
CA ASP A 714 41.74 -12.72 -18.60
C ASP A 714 42.42 -11.35 -18.41
N GLU A 715 41.82 -10.25 -18.91
CA GLU A 715 42.30 -8.88 -18.66
C GLU A 715 42.38 -8.54 -17.15
N ILE A 716 41.40 -8.97 -16.34
CA ILE A 716 41.41 -8.74 -14.89
C ILE A 716 42.43 -9.64 -14.17
N VAL A 717 42.58 -10.90 -14.60
CA VAL A 717 43.58 -11.84 -14.07
C VAL A 717 44.99 -11.31 -14.36
N ASP A 718 45.28 -10.93 -15.61
CA ASP A 718 46.55 -10.32 -16.02
C ASP A 718 46.85 -9.04 -15.23
N ILE A 719 45.85 -8.17 -15.03
CA ILE A 719 46.01 -6.96 -14.20
C ILE A 719 46.37 -7.31 -12.75
N ILE A 720 45.80 -8.36 -12.17
CA ILE A 720 46.13 -8.81 -10.81
C ILE A 720 47.55 -9.39 -10.74
N THR A 721 47.89 -10.33 -11.63
CA THR A 721 49.16 -11.09 -11.57
C THR A 721 50.36 -10.27 -12.02
N SER A 722 50.18 -9.25 -12.85
CA SER A 722 51.23 -8.30 -13.23
C SER A 722 51.51 -7.20 -12.20
N ASN A 723 50.53 -6.84 -11.35
CA ASN A 723 50.68 -5.70 -10.41
C ASN A 723 50.84 -6.10 -8.93
N VAL A 724 50.48 -7.32 -8.54
CA VAL A 724 50.60 -7.82 -7.16
C VAL A 724 51.57 -9.00 -7.15
N ASP A 725 52.74 -8.89 -6.49
CA ASP A 725 53.70 -9.99 -6.26
C ASP A 725 53.93 -10.88 -7.50
N TYR A 726 54.45 -10.27 -8.58
CA TYR A 726 54.64 -10.91 -9.89
C TYR A 726 55.33 -12.27 -9.79
N ASP A 727 56.45 -12.36 -9.09
CA ASP A 727 57.24 -13.59 -8.92
C ASP A 727 56.58 -14.64 -8.00
N GLY A 728 55.51 -14.27 -7.28
CA GLY A 728 54.80 -15.15 -6.35
C GLY A 728 53.79 -16.10 -7.00
N TRP A 729 53.27 -15.80 -8.20
CA TRP A 729 52.19 -16.57 -8.82
C TRP A 729 52.66 -17.84 -9.54
N GLN A 730 51.88 -18.92 -9.42
CA GLN A 730 52.10 -20.19 -10.15
C GLN A 730 52.15 -20.02 -11.68
N GLU A 731 51.42 -19.05 -12.21
CA GLU A 731 51.40 -18.71 -13.64
C GLU A 731 52.74 -18.11 -14.12
N ASN A 732 53.43 -17.38 -13.23
CA ASN A 732 54.76 -16.80 -13.47
C ASN A 732 55.90 -17.73 -13.02
N GLY A 733 55.60 -18.94 -12.52
CA GLY A 733 56.57 -19.92 -12.04
C GLY A 733 56.91 -19.85 -10.55
N GLY A 734 56.19 -19.03 -9.77
CA GLY A 734 56.29 -18.97 -8.31
C GLY A 734 55.48 -20.06 -7.60
N GLU A 735 55.73 -20.25 -6.30
CA GLU A 735 55.03 -21.26 -5.49
C GLU A 735 54.00 -20.68 -4.50
N THR A 736 53.90 -19.35 -4.37
CA THR A 736 53.09 -18.67 -3.34
C THR A 736 51.61 -18.59 -3.70
N GLY A 737 51.29 -18.04 -4.86
CA GLY A 737 49.94 -17.61 -5.23
C GLY A 737 49.29 -18.50 -6.30
N SER A 738 47.99 -18.78 -6.14
CA SER A 738 47.16 -19.35 -7.23
C SER A 738 45.86 -18.58 -7.38
N ILE A 739 45.44 -18.38 -8.63
CA ILE A 739 44.18 -17.73 -9.01
C ILE A 739 43.40 -18.66 -9.92
N ARG A 740 42.08 -18.78 -9.71
CA ARG A 740 41.16 -19.56 -10.55
C ARG A 740 39.82 -18.87 -10.66
N GLU A 741 39.29 -18.77 -11.87
CA GLU A 741 37.92 -18.32 -12.10
C GLU A 741 36.89 -19.43 -11.79
N PHE A 742 35.73 -19.03 -11.29
CA PHE A 742 34.53 -19.84 -11.25
C PHE A 742 33.26 -18.96 -11.33
N ASN A 743 32.59 -18.96 -12.49
CA ASN A 743 31.30 -18.29 -12.72
C ASN A 743 31.28 -16.75 -12.46
N GLY A 744 32.39 -16.07 -12.71
CA GLY A 744 32.59 -14.64 -12.44
C GLY A 744 33.10 -14.33 -11.04
N ASN A 745 33.52 -15.35 -10.30
CA ASN A 745 34.22 -15.20 -9.02
C ASN A 745 35.68 -15.62 -9.21
N LEU A 746 36.62 -14.85 -8.67
CA LEU A 746 38.03 -15.23 -8.58
C LEU A 746 38.29 -15.88 -7.22
N ILE A 747 38.65 -17.15 -7.24
CA ILE A 747 39.13 -17.90 -6.08
C ILE A 747 40.66 -17.73 -6.04
N ILE A 748 41.15 -16.97 -5.07
CA ILE A 748 42.56 -16.60 -4.95
C ILE A 748 43.11 -17.19 -3.65
N SER A 749 44.24 -17.91 -3.74
CA SER A 749 45.02 -18.35 -2.59
C SER A 749 46.33 -17.58 -2.56
N ASN A 750 46.55 -16.72 -1.58
CA ASN A 750 47.78 -15.90 -1.47
C ASN A 750 48.02 -15.40 -0.02
N THR A 751 49.09 -14.64 0.23
CA THR A 751 49.40 -14.08 1.55
C THR A 751 48.40 -12.97 1.95
N PRO A 752 48.16 -12.72 3.26
CA PRO A 752 47.28 -11.62 3.72
C PRO A 752 47.68 -10.24 3.18
N ARG A 753 48.99 -10.02 2.96
CA ARG A 753 49.54 -8.80 2.35
C ARG A 753 49.06 -8.64 0.89
N ASN A 754 49.12 -9.71 0.11
CA ASN A 754 48.71 -9.69 -1.30
C ASN A 754 47.18 -9.55 -1.42
N HIS A 755 46.40 -10.18 -0.53
CA HIS A 755 44.94 -9.97 -0.47
C HIS A 755 44.56 -8.49 -0.24
N ARG A 756 45.25 -7.78 0.67
CA ARG A 756 45.05 -6.33 0.86
C ARG A 756 45.32 -5.51 -0.42
N ALA A 757 46.36 -5.87 -1.18
CA ALA A 757 46.69 -5.20 -2.44
C ALA A 757 45.61 -5.46 -3.53
N ILE A 758 45.13 -6.70 -3.65
CA ILE A 758 44.08 -7.10 -4.59
C ILE A 758 42.77 -6.34 -4.31
N ILE A 759 42.35 -6.24 -3.04
CA ILE A 759 41.15 -5.47 -2.64
C ILE A 759 41.32 -3.99 -3.02
N GLY A 760 42.51 -3.41 -2.77
CA GLY A 760 42.82 -2.03 -3.15
C GLY A 760 42.79 -1.79 -4.66
N LEU A 761 43.15 -2.79 -5.46
CA LEU A 761 43.11 -2.74 -6.92
C LEU A 761 41.68 -2.90 -7.46
N LEU A 762 40.97 -3.95 -7.04
CA LEU A 762 39.58 -4.20 -7.44
C LEU A 762 38.65 -3.04 -7.08
N ARG A 763 38.78 -2.46 -5.88
CA ARG A 763 38.03 -1.27 -5.47
C ARG A 763 38.24 -0.08 -6.42
N LYS A 764 39.49 0.19 -6.83
CA LYS A 764 39.78 1.26 -7.81
C LYS A 764 39.18 0.98 -9.18
N LEU A 765 39.21 -0.27 -9.65
CA LEU A 765 38.58 -0.67 -10.91
C LEU A 765 37.05 -0.47 -10.86
N ARG A 766 36.42 -0.82 -9.72
CA ARG A 766 34.98 -0.58 -9.48
C ARG A 766 34.66 0.92 -9.43
N GLU A 767 35.44 1.73 -8.71
CA GLU A 767 35.26 3.19 -8.63
C GLU A 767 35.29 3.87 -10.02
N VAL A 768 36.13 3.41 -10.95
CA VAL A 768 36.19 3.96 -12.32
C VAL A 768 34.95 3.58 -13.14
N ARG A 769 34.42 2.35 -12.97
CA ARG A 769 33.21 1.88 -13.66
C ARG A 769 31.89 2.40 -13.05
N ALA A 770 31.88 2.75 -11.77
CA ALA A 770 30.69 3.21 -11.06
C ALA A 770 30.23 4.63 -11.44
N LEU A 771 31.05 5.37 -12.20
CA LEU A 771 30.73 6.73 -12.65
C LEU A 771 29.70 6.71 -13.79
N GLN A 772 28.58 7.38 -13.58
CA GLN A 772 27.61 7.69 -14.63
C GLN A 772 27.57 9.20 -14.89
N ILE A 773 27.13 9.58 -16.08
CA ILE A 773 26.95 10.97 -16.50
C ILE A 773 25.47 11.13 -16.87
N SER A 774 24.76 12.01 -16.16
CA SER A 774 23.46 12.51 -16.59
C SER A 774 23.65 13.79 -17.39
N VAL A 775 23.17 13.82 -18.62
CA VAL A 775 23.23 14.98 -19.52
C VAL A 775 21.82 15.49 -19.77
N GLU A 776 21.63 16.78 -19.50
CA GLU A 776 20.43 17.53 -19.82
C GLU A 776 20.76 18.55 -20.92
N ALA A 777 20.26 18.33 -22.13
CA ALA A 777 20.28 19.35 -23.18
C ALA A 777 19.01 20.19 -23.08
N ARG A 778 19.10 21.50 -23.37
CA ARG A 778 17.97 22.43 -23.41
C ARG A 778 17.98 23.19 -24.72
N PHE A 779 16.97 22.95 -25.53
CA PHE A 779 16.67 23.68 -26.76
C PHE A 779 15.61 24.73 -26.42
N LEU A 780 16.04 25.97 -26.24
CA LEU A 780 15.18 27.12 -25.97
C LEU A 780 14.94 27.88 -27.26
N LEU A 781 13.71 27.87 -27.76
CA LEU A 781 13.27 28.73 -28.84
C LEU A 781 12.41 29.85 -28.28
N VAL A 782 12.85 31.09 -28.45
CA VAL A 782 12.14 32.31 -28.07
C VAL A 782 11.76 33.05 -29.34
N SER A 783 10.47 33.24 -29.60
CA SER A 783 9.98 34.10 -30.68
C SER A 783 9.28 35.33 -30.10
N GLN A 784 9.56 36.50 -30.67
CA GLN A 784 8.95 37.78 -30.32
C GLN A 784 8.56 38.50 -31.60
N ASP A 785 7.25 38.66 -31.81
CA ASP A 785 6.70 39.30 -32.98
C ASP A 785 6.01 40.60 -32.54
N TYR A 786 6.41 41.72 -33.10
CA TYR A 786 5.84 43.05 -32.86
C TYR A 786 5.26 43.60 -34.14
N PHE A 787 4.10 44.23 -34.04
CA PHE A 787 3.45 44.94 -35.13
C PHE A 787 2.83 46.24 -34.61
N GLU A 788 3.03 47.32 -35.34
CA GLU A 788 2.38 48.61 -35.12
C GLU A 788 1.97 49.21 -36.47
N GLN A 789 0.68 49.47 -36.61
CA GLN A 789 0.09 50.22 -37.71
C GLN A 789 -0.55 51.49 -37.15
N ILE A 790 -0.20 52.62 -37.76
CA ILE A 790 -0.92 53.87 -37.60
C ILE A 790 -1.23 54.38 -39.00
N GLY A 791 -2.51 54.26 -39.36
CA GLY A 791 -3.11 54.73 -40.59
C GLY A 791 -4.04 55.89 -40.34
N PHE A 792 -3.96 56.89 -41.22
CA PHE A 792 -4.92 57.95 -41.39
C PHE A 792 -5.22 58.03 -42.90
N ASP A 793 -6.48 57.92 -43.27
CA ASP A 793 -6.97 58.25 -44.60
C ASP A 793 -7.84 59.50 -44.50
N LEU A 794 -7.77 60.36 -45.50
CA LEU A 794 -8.34 61.70 -45.48
C LEU A 794 -8.75 62.16 -46.87
N ASP A 795 -10.03 62.02 -47.16
CA ASP A 795 -10.60 62.43 -48.42
C ASP A 795 -11.31 63.78 -48.24
N VAL A 796 -10.75 64.81 -48.89
CA VAL A 796 -11.27 66.18 -48.81
C VAL A 796 -11.95 66.55 -50.11
N TYR A 797 -13.22 66.94 -50.01
CA TYR A 797 -14.05 67.39 -51.12
C TYR A 797 -14.34 68.89 -50.95
N PHE A 798 -13.76 69.70 -51.84
CA PHE A 798 -13.95 71.15 -51.84
C PHE A 798 -15.12 71.53 -52.75
N ASN A 799 -15.85 72.60 -52.38
CA ASN A 799 -17.03 73.09 -53.09
C ASN A 799 -18.19 72.07 -53.00
N ALA A 800 -18.34 71.46 -51.82
CA ALA A 800 -19.32 70.42 -51.53
C ALA A 800 -20.75 70.98 -51.41
N ASP A 801 -20.92 72.27 -51.09
CA ASP A 801 -22.23 72.92 -51.06
C ASP A 801 -22.65 73.53 -52.41
N ASN A 802 -21.94 73.22 -53.52
CA ASN A 802 -22.23 73.78 -54.84
C ASN A 802 -23.62 73.39 -55.38
N ASN A 803 -24.17 74.21 -56.29
CA ASN A 803 -25.52 73.98 -56.82
C ASN A 803 -25.64 72.62 -57.56
N GLU A 804 -24.53 72.12 -58.12
CA GLU A 804 -24.48 70.82 -58.80
C GLU A 804 -24.72 69.64 -57.83
N PHE A 805 -24.15 69.69 -56.63
CA PHE A 805 -24.36 68.71 -55.57
C PHE A 805 -25.69 68.92 -54.85
N GLN A 806 -26.06 70.16 -54.53
CA GLN A 806 -27.34 70.45 -53.85
C GLN A 806 -28.54 69.99 -54.68
N ILE A 807 -28.53 70.20 -56.00
CA ILE A 807 -29.62 69.75 -56.88
C ILE A 807 -29.67 68.22 -56.93
N ALA A 808 -28.52 67.53 -57.02
CA ALA A 808 -28.50 66.08 -56.93
C ALA A 808 -29.04 65.59 -55.58
N ARG A 809 -28.70 66.27 -54.48
CA ARG A 809 -29.22 65.97 -53.15
C ARG A 809 -30.72 66.27 -52.99
N THR A 810 -31.32 67.13 -53.82
CA THR A 810 -32.79 67.26 -53.89
C THR A 810 -33.47 66.10 -54.61
N LEU A 811 -32.73 65.35 -55.45
CA LEU A 811 -33.22 64.15 -56.14
C LEU A 811 -32.98 62.89 -55.31
N ASP A 812 -31.81 62.78 -54.66
CA ASP A 812 -31.48 61.74 -53.68
C ASP A 812 -30.79 62.36 -52.45
N PRO A 813 -31.53 62.53 -51.33
CA PRO A 813 -30.99 63.10 -50.10
C PRO A 813 -29.86 62.32 -49.42
N SER A 814 -29.60 61.08 -49.86
CA SER A 814 -28.58 60.19 -49.29
C SER A 814 -27.21 60.28 -49.96
N LEU A 815 -27.10 60.95 -51.12
CA LEU A 815 -25.85 61.15 -51.85
C LEU A 815 -24.77 61.82 -51.00
N LEU A 816 -23.54 61.32 -51.11
CA LEU A 816 -22.33 61.90 -50.58
C LEU A 816 -21.45 62.48 -51.71
N PRO A 817 -20.64 63.52 -51.46
CA PRO A 817 -19.66 64.04 -52.42
C PRO A 817 -18.63 63.00 -52.88
N SER A 818 -18.40 61.94 -52.12
CA SER A 818 -17.57 60.80 -52.51
C SER A 818 -18.18 60.02 -53.70
N ASP A 819 -19.51 59.88 -53.77
CA ASP A 819 -20.21 59.12 -54.84
C ASP A 819 -20.04 59.74 -56.23
N TYR A 820 -19.68 61.03 -56.30
CA TYR A 820 -19.37 61.77 -57.52
C TYR A 820 -18.04 61.36 -58.14
N PHE A 821 -17.16 60.67 -57.40
CA PHE A 821 -15.87 60.23 -57.90
C PHE A 821 -15.85 58.71 -58.06
N ASP A 822 -15.09 58.28 -59.06
CA ASP A 822 -14.81 56.87 -59.27
C ASP A 822 -13.61 56.44 -58.39
N PRO A 823 -13.77 55.55 -57.40
CA PRO A 823 -12.73 55.22 -56.44
C PRO A 823 -11.48 54.60 -57.08
N GLU A 824 -11.61 53.93 -58.23
CA GLU A 824 -10.46 53.35 -58.95
C GLU A 824 -9.68 54.38 -59.78
N THR A 825 -10.34 55.43 -60.31
CA THR A 825 -9.72 56.36 -61.28
C THR A 825 -9.64 57.81 -60.82
N GLY A 826 -10.24 58.17 -59.68
CA GLY A 826 -10.31 59.53 -59.14
C GLY A 826 -11.04 60.53 -60.05
N ARG A 827 -11.81 60.04 -61.03
CA ARG A 827 -12.50 60.88 -62.03
C ARG A 827 -13.93 61.15 -61.61
N LEU A 828 -14.41 62.35 -61.94
CA LEU A 828 -15.83 62.69 -61.85
C LEU A 828 -16.66 61.72 -62.69
N ARG A 829 -17.58 61.01 -62.03
CA ARG A 829 -18.61 60.21 -62.65
C ARG A 829 -19.60 61.13 -63.37
N ARG A 830 -20.01 60.79 -64.58
CA ARG A 830 -20.98 61.58 -65.37
C ARG A 830 -22.43 61.38 -64.89
N ARG A 831 -22.66 60.33 -64.10
CA ARG A 831 -23.95 59.86 -63.58
C ARG A 831 -23.69 59.25 -62.21
N VAL A 832 -24.56 59.52 -61.24
CA VAL A 832 -24.50 58.92 -59.90
C VAL A 832 -25.86 58.30 -59.58
N GLY A 833 -25.85 57.18 -58.87
CA GLY A 833 -27.05 56.49 -58.41
C GLY A 833 -26.68 55.30 -57.53
N SER A 834 -27.19 55.29 -56.30
CA SER A 834 -27.02 54.20 -55.34
C SER A 834 -28.38 53.91 -54.70
N GLY A 835 -29.18 53.07 -55.34
CA GLY A 835 -30.47 52.69 -54.79
C GLY A 835 -31.38 51.97 -55.76
N ASN A 836 -32.21 51.10 -55.18
CA ASN A 836 -33.34 50.45 -55.82
C ASN A 836 -34.57 51.31 -55.45
N PHE A 837 -35.03 52.17 -56.37
CA PHE A 837 -36.09 53.14 -56.11
C PHE A 837 -37.43 52.74 -56.77
N ASP A 838 -38.52 53.24 -56.18
CA ASP A 838 -39.86 53.31 -56.78
C ASP A 838 -40.10 54.80 -57.10
N LEU A 839 -40.00 55.17 -58.38
CA LEU A 839 -39.96 56.57 -58.84
C LEU A 839 -41.18 56.99 -59.67
N ASP A 840 -42.00 56.03 -60.13
CA ASP A 840 -43.31 56.31 -60.72
C ASP A 840 -44.45 56.22 -59.68
N GLY A 841 -44.16 55.70 -58.48
CA GLY A 841 -45.10 55.60 -57.36
C GLY A 841 -46.08 54.44 -57.51
N ASP A 842 -45.71 53.40 -58.26
CA ASP A 842 -46.55 52.23 -58.54
C ASP A 842 -46.50 51.16 -57.42
N GLY A 843 -45.53 51.26 -56.51
CA GLY A 843 -45.32 50.34 -55.40
C GLY A 843 -44.29 49.25 -55.66
N THR A 844 -43.59 49.25 -56.81
CA THR A 844 -42.61 48.23 -57.18
C THR A 844 -41.18 48.75 -57.28
N ILE A 845 -40.25 47.99 -56.70
CA ILE A 845 -38.84 48.36 -56.59
C ILE A 845 -38.03 47.58 -57.62
N GLY A 846 -37.59 48.27 -58.69
CA GLY A 846 -36.83 47.67 -59.79
C GLY A 846 -35.30 47.67 -59.58
N PRO A 847 -34.56 46.66 -60.08
CA PRO A 847 -33.10 46.64 -60.02
C PRO A 847 -32.45 47.52 -61.10
N VAL A 848 -31.39 48.24 -60.74
CA VAL A 848 -30.57 49.02 -61.69
C VAL A 848 -29.82 48.08 -62.64
N GLY A 849 -30.09 48.20 -63.94
CA GLY A 849 -29.44 47.40 -64.98
C GLY A 849 -28.21 48.07 -65.59
N ASP A 850 -27.06 47.40 -65.55
CA ASP A 850 -25.75 47.90 -66.04
C ASP A 850 -25.59 47.93 -67.58
N GLN A 851 -26.68 47.87 -68.36
CA GLN A 851 -26.60 47.91 -69.83
C GLN A 851 -27.72 48.71 -70.49
N GLY A 852 -27.38 49.93 -70.89
CA GLY A 852 -27.84 50.54 -72.14
C GLY A 852 -29.25 51.13 -72.17
N GLU A 853 -29.29 52.45 -72.39
CA GLU A 853 -30.44 53.25 -72.84
C GLU A 853 -31.59 53.44 -71.82
N ASP A 854 -31.75 54.70 -71.41
CA ASP A 854 -32.91 55.30 -70.73
C ASP A 854 -33.45 54.61 -69.45
N GLY A 855 -32.60 54.58 -68.41
CA GLY A 855 -32.99 54.39 -67.00
C GLY A 855 -32.46 55.52 -66.11
N ASP A 856 -33.14 55.78 -64.98
CA ASP A 856 -32.90 56.93 -64.11
C ASP A 856 -31.52 56.94 -63.45
N PHE A 857 -30.75 57.99 -63.74
CA PHE A 857 -29.53 58.36 -63.04
C PHE A 857 -29.58 59.86 -62.74
N VAL A 858 -29.05 60.27 -61.60
CA VAL A 858 -28.85 61.70 -61.34
C VAL A 858 -27.71 62.20 -62.25
N PRO A 859 -27.98 63.16 -63.16
CA PRO A 859 -26.96 63.68 -64.06
C PRO A 859 -26.03 64.62 -63.28
N VAL A 860 -24.72 64.32 -63.30
CA VAL A 860 -23.72 65.27 -62.80
C VAL A 860 -23.62 66.43 -63.79
N PHE A 861 -24.04 67.61 -63.36
CA PHE A 861 -24.00 68.81 -64.18
C PHE A 861 -22.55 69.18 -64.55
N SER A 862 -22.37 69.84 -65.69
CA SER A 862 -21.03 70.27 -66.13
C SER A 862 -20.68 71.61 -65.48
N PRO A 863 -19.43 71.81 -65.01
CA PRO A 863 -19.00 73.05 -64.36
C PRO A 863 -19.35 74.30 -65.17
N GLY A 864 -19.82 75.35 -64.49
CA GLY A 864 -20.19 76.63 -65.09
C GLY A 864 -21.62 76.70 -65.66
N THR A 865 -22.42 75.63 -65.61
CA THR A 865 -23.76 75.62 -66.25
C THR A 865 -24.84 76.37 -65.44
N GLN A 866 -24.63 76.62 -64.14
CA GLN A 866 -25.65 77.21 -63.25
C GLN A 866 -25.16 78.37 -62.36
N GLY A 867 -23.98 78.92 -62.60
CA GLY A 867 -23.48 80.12 -61.90
C GLY A 867 -22.35 79.88 -60.90
N ASP A 868 -21.99 78.62 -60.63
CA ASP A 868 -20.76 78.27 -59.91
C ASP A 868 -19.61 78.08 -60.90
N ASP A 869 -18.47 78.74 -60.66
CA ASP A 869 -17.31 78.74 -61.56
C ASP A 869 -16.49 77.44 -61.52
N TRP A 870 -16.72 76.57 -60.53
CA TRP A 870 -15.98 75.33 -60.30
C TRP A 870 -16.92 74.15 -60.02
N SER A 871 -16.53 72.96 -60.47
CA SER A 871 -17.16 71.70 -60.04
C SER A 871 -16.66 71.30 -58.65
N LEU A 872 -17.23 70.24 -58.09
CA LEU A 872 -16.68 69.53 -56.94
C LEU A 872 -15.23 69.07 -57.22
N ILE A 873 -14.33 69.20 -56.23
CA ILE A 873 -12.91 68.80 -56.35
C ILE A 873 -12.55 67.86 -55.20
N SER A 874 -12.16 66.62 -55.50
CA SER A 874 -11.60 65.67 -54.54
C SER A 874 -10.09 65.79 -54.42
N GLY A 875 -9.57 65.71 -53.20
CA GLY A 875 -8.19 65.33 -52.91
C GLY A 875 -8.19 64.15 -51.95
N SER A 876 -7.91 62.94 -52.46
CA SER A 876 -7.93 61.70 -51.69
C SER A 876 -6.54 61.28 -51.18
N GLN A 877 -6.49 60.52 -50.08
CA GLN A 877 -5.23 60.19 -49.37
C GLN A 877 -4.84 58.70 -49.44
N ASN A 878 -4.87 58.11 -50.65
CA ASN A 878 -4.60 56.70 -51.01
C ASN A 878 -3.25 56.08 -50.55
N SER A 879 -2.48 56.77 -49.72
CA SER A 879 -1.32 56.25 -48.97
C SER A 879 -1.66 55.10 -48.02
N PHE A 880 -2.89 54.97 -47.51
CA PHE A 880 -3.22 53.89 -46.57
C PHE A 880 -3.13 52.51 -47.22
N ASP A 881 -3.87 52.30 -48.30
CA ASP A 881 -3.82 51.07 -49.10
C ASP A 881 -2.42 50.76 -49.64
N LEU A 882 -1.67 51.79 -50.05
CA LEU A 882 -0.30 51.61 -50.53
C LEU A 882 0.64 51.13 -49.41
N THR A 883 0.50 51.64 -48.19
CA THR A 883 1.23 51.12 -47.02
C THR A 883 0.86 49.66 -46.76
N ASN A 884 -0.42 49.31 -46.78
CA ASN A 884 -0.93 47.96 -46.52
C ASN A 884 -0.51 46.93 -47.59
N LEU A 885 -0.39 47.37 -48.86
CA LEU A 885 0.14 46.56 -49.97
C LEU A 885 1.64 46.29 -49.81
N LEU A 886 2.42 47.32 -49.46
CA LEU A 886 3.87 47.22 -49.31
C LEU A 886 4.29 46.45 -48.04
N SER A 887 3.44 46.36 -47.02
CA SER A 887 3.69 45.60 -45.79
C SER A 887 3.45 44.09 -45.91
N GLN A 888 2.99 43.58 -47.06
CA GLN A 888 2.78 42.14 -47.29
C GLN A 888 4.09 41.31 -47.29
N GLY A 889 5.26 41.95 -47.16
CA GLY A 889 6.55 41.27 -47.02
C GLY A 889 6.79 40.56 -45.67
N SER A 890 5.90 40.72 -44.69
CA SER A 890 5.94 40.00 -43.40
C SER A 890 4.70 39.10 -43.25
N THR A 891 4.92 37.86 -42.83
CA THR A 891 3.83 36.89 -42.62
C THR A 891 3.00 37.25 -41.38
N PHE A 892 3.62 37.85 -40.35
CA PHE A 892 2.89 38.37 -39.19
C PHE A 892 2.08 39.63 -39.56
N ALA A 893 2.67 40.57 -40.32
CA ALA A 893 1.99 41.77 -40.77
C ALA A 893 0.76 41.47 -41.63
N SER A 894 0.89 40.57 -42.61
CA SER A 894 -0.23 40.18 -43.48
C SER A 894 -1.35 39.46 -42.72
N GLN A 895 -1.05 38.66 -41.69
CA GLN A 895 -2.07 38.07 -40.81
C GLN A 895 -2.86 39.12 -40.01
N ILE A 896 -2.18 40.17 -39.51
CA ILE A 896 -2.83 41.22 -38.73
C ILE A 896 -3.63 42.17 -39.63
N LEU A 897 -3.09 42.54 -40.79
CA LEU A 897 -3.78 43.39 -41.78
C LEU A 897 -4.99 42.69 -42.44
N GLY A 898 -5.04 41.36 -42.40
CA GLY A 898 -6.22 40.59 -42.78
C GLY A 898 -7.31 40.49 -41.69
N ALA A 899 -7.04 41.00 -40.49
CA ALA A 899 -8.00 41.10 -39.39
C ALA A 899 -8.57 42.53 -39.30
N ALA A 900 -9.67 42.70 -38.57
CA ALA A 900 -10.22 44.03 -38.30
C ALA A 900 -9.25 44.84 -37.42
N PRO A 901 -9.10 46.16 -37.65
CA PRO A 901 -8.19 47.01 -36.88
C PRO A 901 -8.58 47.09 -35.41
N ALA A 902 -7.59 47.21 -34.52
CA ALA A 902 -7.85 47.25 -33.07
C ALA A 902 -8.59 48.54 -32.64
N LEU A 903 -8.35 49.63 -33.37
CA LEU A 903 -9.14 50.86 -33.33
C LEU A 903 -9.38 51.31 -34.77
N GLY A 904 -10.62 51.22 -35.23
CA GLY A 904 -11.11 51.89 -36.43
C GLY A 904 -12.03 53.05 -36.03
N VAL A 905 -11.69 54.28 -36.44
CA VAL A 905 -12.54 55.47 -36.27
C VAL A 905 -12.76 56.12 -37.62
N SER A 906 -13.96 56.00 -38.18
CA SER A 906 -14.36 56.76 -39.36
C SER A 906 -15.33 57.88 -39.00
N GLY A 907 -15.36 58.94 -39.82
CA GLY A 907 -16.30 60.03 -39.64
C GLY A 907 -16.25 61.06 -40.76
N GLN A 908 -17.39 61.71 -41.00
CA GLN A 908 -17.51 62.77 -42.00
C GLN A 908 -17.94 64.09 -41.37
N PHE A 909 -17.33 65.19 -41.82
CA PHE A 909 -17.78 66.56 -41.56
C PHE A 909 -18.48 67.11 -42.80
N LEU A 910 -19.70 67.63 -42.63
CA LEU A 910 -20.55 68.12 -43.72
C LEU A 910 -20.68 69.66 -43.64
N ASP A 911 -20.00 70.36 -44.54
CA ASP A 911 -19.97 71.81 -44.77
C ASP A 911 -19.48 72.03 -46.23
N ASP A 912 -19.28 73.28 -46.69
CA ASP A 912 -18.76 73.59 -48.04
C ASP A 912 -17.41 72.91 -48.39
N ILE A 913 -16.66 72.52 -47.36
CA ILE A 913 -15.56 71.55 -47.48
C ILE A 913 -15.97 70.30 -46.70
N GLN A 914 -16.34 69.25 -47.42
CA GLN A 914 -16.56 67.94 -46.80
C GLN A 914 -15.21 67.24 -46.58
N VAL A 915 -15.07 66.64 -45.40
CA VAL A 915 -13.92 65.83 -45.03
C VAL A 915 -14.44 64.48 -44.55
N ASP A 916 -14.09 63.42 -45.26
CA ASP A 916 -14.17 62.04 -44.76
C ASP A 916 -12.80 61.64 -44.21
N PHE A 917 -12.78 60.91 -43.10
CA PHE A 917 -11.54 60.42 -42.50
C PHE A 917 -11.72 59.01 -41.96
N LEU A 918 -10.66 58.21 -42.07
CA LEU A 918 -10.53 56.90 -41.44
C LEU A 918 -9.24 56.88 -40.63
N ILE A 919 -9.33 56.56 -39.35
CA ILE A 919 -8.17 56.33 -38.48
C ILE A 919 -8.13 54.85 -38.15
N GLU A 920 -7.05 54.17 -38.55
CA GLU A 920 -6.77 52.80 -38.13
C GLU A 920 -5.52 52.77 -37.25
N ALA A 921 -5.65 52.24 -36.04
CA ALA A 921 -4.52 52.00 -35.15
C ALA A 921 -4.57 50.56 -34.62
N THR A 922 -3.52 49.79 -34.94
CA THR A 922 -3.41 48.38 -34.54
C THR A 922 -2.02 48.13 -34.00
N GLN A 923 -1.91 47.72 -32.75
CA GLN A 923 -0.66 47.30 -32.13
C GLN A 923 -0.81 45.87 -31.61
N ALA A 924 0.15 45.01 -31.94
CA ALA A 924 0.18 43.62 -31.48
C ALA A 924 1.60 43.23 -31.06
N ASP A 925 1.71 42.49 -29.96
CA ASP A 925 2.94 41.87 -29.47
C ASP A 925 2.61 40.40 -29.17
N ARG A 926 3.33 39.47 -29.80
CA ARG A 926 3.21 38.03 -29.57
C ARG A 926 4.55 37.49 -29.13
N ARG A 927 4.61 36.87 -27.95
CA ARG A 927 5.81 36.21 -27.45
C ARG A 927 5.53 34.75 -27.17
N SER A 928 6.36 33.88 -27.72
CA SER A 928 6.32 32.44 -27.44
C SER A 928 7.69 31.97 -26.96
N VAL A 929 7.68 31.05 -25.99
CA VAL A 929 8.87 30.37 -25.52
C VAL A 929 8.58 28.88 -25.55
N SER A 930 9.34 28.15 -26.35
CA SER A 930 9.32 26.68 -26.38
C SER A 930 10.62 26.16 -25.78
N LEU A 931 10.50 25.22 -24.85
CA LEU A 931 11.63 24.52 -24.24
C LEU A 931 11.47 23.03 -24.52
N ASN A 932 12.42 22.45 -25.25
CA ASN A 932 12.59 21.01 -25.31
C ASN A 932 13.84 20.62 -24.52
N ALA A 933 13.71 19.73 -23.53
CA ALA A 933 14.75 19.44 -22.56
C ALA A 933 15.02 17.93 -22.41
N PRO A 934 15.55 17.24 -23.45
CA PRO A 934 15.86 15.82 -23.36
C PRO A 934 16.97 15.58 -22.33
N ARG A 935 16.74 14.58 -21.47
CA ARG A 935 17.68 14.13 -20.42
C ARG A 935 18.08 12.69 -20.71
N LEU A 936 19.37 12.38 -20.56
CA LEU A 936 19.94 11.09 -20.87
C LEU A 936 21.04 10.75 -19.85
N THR A 937 20.92 9.59 -19.20
CA THR A 937 21.96 9.08 -18.29
C THR A 937 22.65 7.89 -18.95
N PHE A 938 23.97 7.91 -18.98
CA PHE A 938 24.83 6.88 -19.56
C PHE A 938 26.09 6.67 -18.71
N THR A 939 26.81 5.56 -18.89
CA THR A 939 28.03 5.30 -18.11
C THR A 939 29.22 6.09 -18.65
N ASN A 940 30.20 6.41 -17.80
CA ASN A 940 31.44 7.04 -18.21
C ASN A 940 32.11 6.28 -19.38
N GLY A 941 32.37 6.97 -20.50
CA GLY A 941 32.96 6.40 -21.72
C GLY A 941 32.00 5.75 -22.72
N GLN A 942 30.69 5.70 -22.44
CA GLN A 942 29.67 5.17 -23.36
C GLN A 942 29.12 6.24 -24.31
N THR A 943 28.80 5.84 -25.53
CA THR A 943 27.97 6.61 -26.48
C THR A 943 26.49 6.29 -26.30
N ALA A 944 25.67 7.30 -26.10
CA ALA A 944 24.23 7.17 -25.96
C ALA A 944 23.48 8.20 -26.83
N ASN A 945 22.21 7.92 -27.14
CA ASN A 945 21.36 8.87 -27.85
C ASN A 945 19.92 8.92 -27.30
N ILE A 946 19.27 10.04 -27.55
CA ILE A 946 17.84 10.26 -27.32
C ILE A 946 17.28 11.10 -28.46
N PHE A 947 16.08 10.74 -28.93
CA PHE A 947 15.34 11.51 -29.92
C PHE A 947 13.88 11.65 -29.50
N VAL A 948 13.33 12.84 -29.71
CA VAL A 948 11.93 13.17 -29.44
C VAL A 948 11.39 13.84 -30.69
N THR A 949 10.60 13.10 -31.46
CA THR A 949 10.09 13.55 -32.75
C THR A 949 8.62 13.23 -32.94
N SER A 950 7.92 14.10 -33.62
CA SER A 950 6.62 13.87 -34.24
C SER A 950 6.80 13.58 -35.73
N GLN A 951 5.93 12.74 -36.29
CA GLN A 951 5.88 12.49 -37.72
C GLN A 951 4.62 13.14 -38.29
N ARG A 952 4.77 13.99 -39.31
CA ARG A 952 3.65 14.55 -40.04
C ARG A 952 3.63 14.00 -41.46
N ALA A 953 2.57 13.29 -41.80
CA ALA A 953 2.29 12.84 -43.15
C ALA A 953 1.83 14.02 -44.01
N TYR A 954 2.30 14.07 -45.26
CA TYR A 954 1.92 15.07 -46.26
C TYR A 954 1.81 14.40 -47.64
N VAL A 955 1.06 15.01 -48.55
CA VAL A 955 0.95 14.54 -49.93
C VAL A 955 2.13 15.09 -50.72
N SER A 956 3.14 14.26 -51.00
CA SER A 956 4.38 14.68 -51.67
C SER A 956 4.25 14.68 -53.20
N ASP A 957 3.53 13.70 -53.75
CA ASP A 957 3.30 13.54 -55.19
C ASP A 957 1.90 12.93 -55.43
N LEU A 958 1.43 12.94 -56.69
CA LEU A 958 0.17 12.35 -57.11
C LEU A 958 0.39 11.43 -58.32
N GLU A 959 0.15 10.12 -58.16
CA GLU A 959 0.24 9.17 -59.27
C GLU A 959 -1.09 9.19 -60.09
N PRO A 960 -1.07 9.50 -61.39
CA PRO A 960 -2.29 9.59 -62.19
C PRO A 960 -2.80 8.20 -62.60
N VAL A 961 -3.93 7.79 -62.01
CA VAL A 961 -4.65 6.56 -62.36
C VAL A 961 -5.66 6.87 -63.45
N THR A 962 -5.49 6.25 -64.62
CA THR A 962 -6.32 6.53 -65.81
C THR A 962 -7.28 5.37 -66.13
N SER A 963 -8.49 5.71 -66.57
CA SER A 963 -9.50 4.80 -67.09
C SER A 963 -10.10 5.39 -68.37
N GLN A 964 -10.95 4.65 -69.10
CA GLN A 964 -11.51 5.15 -70.36
C GLN A 964 -12.38 6.39 -70.12
N GLY A 965 -11.85 7.56 -70.51
CA GLY A 965 -12.51 8.86 -70.34
C GLY A 965 -12.44 9.46 -68.94
N SER A 966 -11.57 8.96 -68.05
CA SER A 966 -11.44 9.48 -66.68
C SER A 966 -10.00 9.45 -66.16
N VAL A 967 -9.64 10.46 -65.37
CA VAL A 967 -8.39 10.57 -64.61
C VAL A 967 -8.74 10.73 -63.14
N ALA A 968 -8.08 9.96 -62.28
CA ALA A 968 -8.00 10.20 -60.85
C ALA A 968 -6.54 10.30 -60.43
N PHE A 969 -6.28 10.89 -59.27
CA PHE A 969 -4.97 10.90 -58.65
C PHE A 969 -4.96 9.99 -57.43
N ASP A 970 -3.95 9.13 -57.31
CA ASP A 970 -3.64 8.38 -56.09
C ASP A 970 -2.53 9.15 -55.34
N PRO A 971 -2.80 9.67 -54.12
CA PRO A 971 -1.84 10.51 -53.42
C PRO A 971 -0.69 9.70 -52.81
N VAL A 972 0.53 10.03 -53.20
CA VAL A 972 1.74 9.51 -52.58
C VAL A 972 1.96 10.25 -51.26
N ILE A 973 1.90 9.51 -50.16
CA ILE A 973 2.11 10.04 -48.81
C ILE A 973 3.58 9.84 -48.42
N ASP A 974 4.25 10.94 -48.08
CA ASP A 974 5.58 10.93 -47.45
C ASP A 974 5.49 11.52 -46.03
N VAL A 975 6.55 11.37 -45.23
CA VAL A 975 6.55 11.74 -43.81
C VAL A 975 7.73 12.65 -43.45
N ILE A 976 7.42 13.75 -42.77
CA ILE A 976 8.41 14.69 -42.25
C ILE A 976 8.57 14.45 -40.75
N ASN A 977 9.81 14.48 -40.26
CA ASN A 977 10.13 14.36 -38.85
C ASN A 977 10.43 15.76 -38.28
N ASP A 978 9.62 16.18 -37.31
CA ASP A 978 9.78 17.43 -36.55
C ASP A 978 10.13 17.06 -35.10
N GLY A 979 11.21 17.60 -34.56
CA GLY A 979 11.68 17.32 -33.22
C GLY A 979 13.18 17.52 -33.00
N VAL A 980 13.70 16.88 -31.96
CA VAL A 980 15.12 16.96 -31.56
C VAL A 980 15.78 15.59 -31.51
N THR A 981 17.05 15.52 -31.94
CA THR A 981 17.96 14.39 -31.69
C THR A 981 19.18 14.88 -30.93
N LEU A 982 19.62 14.08 -29.96
CA LEU A 982 20.83 14.28 -29.20
C LEU A 982 21.59 12.95 -29.17
N LEU A 983 22.78 12.92 -29.75
CA LEU A 983 23.77 11.86 -29.58
C LEU A 983 24.93 12.46 -28.78
N VAL A 984 25.34 11.76 -27.73
CA VAL A 984 26.38 12.19 -26.79
C VAL A 984 27.24 11.00 -26.40
N ASP A 985 28.54 11.21 -26.41
CA ASP A 985 29.52 10.39 -25.68
C ASP A 985 30.31 11.30 -24.73
N GLY A 986 30.72 10.76 -23.58
CA GLY A 986 31.23 11.58 -22.49
C GLY A 986 32.21 10.86 -21.56
N VAL A 987 33.26 11.58 -21.16
CA VAL A 987 34.30 11.10 -20.24
C VAL A 987 34.46 12.07 -19.07
N VAL A 988 34.42 11.52 -17.85
CA VAL A 988 34.67 12.23 -16.60
C VAL A 988 36.18 12.45 -16.41
N SER A 989 36.57 13.67 -16.05
CA SER A 989 37.95 14.03 -15.68
C SER A 989 38.42 13.26 -14.45
N ALA A 990 39.72 12.97 -14.37
CA ALA A 990 40.32 12.21 -13.25
C ALA A 990 40.12 12.88 -11.87
N ASP A 991 39.88 14.20 -11.82
CA ASP A 991 39.56 14.95 -10.61
C ASP A 991 38.07 14.97 -10.25
N ARG A 992 37.22 14.29 -11.04
CA ARG A 992 35.74 14.25 -10.94
C ARG A 992 35.06 15.63 -10.94
N ARG A 993 35.70 16.68 -11.50
CA ARG A 993 35.16 18.05 -11.52
C ARG A 993 34.65 18.52 -12.87
N TYR A 994 35.05 17.85 -13.94
CA TYR A 994 34.73 18.21 -15.31
C TYR A 994 34.29 16.98 -16.09
N VAL A 995 33.38 17.18 -17.04
CA VAL A 995 33.00 16.19 -18.04
C VAL A 995 33.34 16.73 -19.41
N THR A 996 34.09 15.96 -20.20
CA THR A 996 34.28 16.23 -21.63
C THR A 996 33.22 15.47 -22.40
N LEU A 997 32.38 16.19 -23.13
CA LEU A 997 31.29 15.67 -23.95
C LEU A 997 31.60 15.92 -25.43
N ASN A 998 31.47 14.88 -26.24
CA ASN A 998 31.24 15.02 -27.67
C ASN A 998 29.71 15.05 -27.87
N VAL A 999 29.21 16.06 -28.56
CA VAL A 999 27.77 16.31 -28.69
C VAL A 999 27.40 16.52 -30.15
N VAL A 1000 26.44 15.73 -30.63
CA VAL A 1000 25.74 15.94 -31.89
C VAL A 1000 24.28 16.17 -31.59
N ALA A 1001 23.84 17.42 -31.70
CA ALA A 1001 22.49 17.87 -31.40
C ALA A 1001 21.84 18.46 -32.66
N ASN A 1002 20.68 17.94 -33.07
CA ASN A 1002 19.92 18.49 -34.19
C ASN A 1002 18.48 18.82 -33.78
N VAL A 1003 17.97 19.92 -34.31
CA VAL A 1003 16.58 20.36 -34.20
C VAL A 1003 16.03 20.44 -35.63
N SER A 1004 14.90 19.79 -35.89
CA SER A 1004 14.12 19.87 -37.13
C SER A 1004 12.76 20.46 -36.79
N GLN A 1005 12.33 21.52 -37.46
CA GLN A 1005 11.01 22.12 -37.28
C GLN A 1005 10.32 22.33 -38.63
N LEU A 1006 9.07 21.91 -38.73
CA LEU A 1006 8.22 22.21 -39.89
C LEU A 1006 7.72 23.66 -39.78
N VAL A 1007 8.19 24.51 -40.69
CA VAL A 1007 7.81 25.93 -40.76
C VAL A 1007 6.46 26.09 -41.44
N ASP A 1008 6.28 25.45 -42.61
CA ASP A 1008 5.03 25.53 -43.38
C ASP A 1008 4.84 24.33 -44.34
N LEU A 1009 3.63 24.14 -44.85
CA LEU A 1009 3.25 23.19 -45.89
C LEU A 1009 2.49 23.94 -47.00
N LEU A 1010 3.22 24.44 -48.00
CA LEU A 1010 2.63 25.20 -49.09
C LEU A 1010 1.83 24.27 -50.03
N PRO A 1011 0.52 24.49 -50.24
CA PRO A 1011 -0.22 23.74 -51.24
C PRO A 1011 0.20 24.17 -52.65
N TYR A 1012 0.49 23.19 -53.50
CA TYR A 1012 0.76 23.38 -54.93
C TYR A 1012 -0.28 22.61 -55.74
N GLU A 1013 -1.13 23.33 -56.46
CA GLU A 1013 -2.13 22.72 -57.33
C GLU A 1013 -1.49 22.19 -58.61
N THR A 1014 -1.78 20.94 -58.95
CA THR A 1014 -1.40 20.29 -60.20
C THR A 1014 -2.64 19.84 -60.96
N THR A 1015 -2.57 19.91 -62.30
CA THR A 1015 -3.69 19.55 -63.18
C THR A 1015 -3.24 18.46 -64.16
N GLY A 1016 -3.91 17.31 -64.13
CA GLY A 1016 -3.68 16.18 -65.01
C GLY A 1016 -4.80 16.03 -66.03
N GLY A 1017 -4.48 16.05 -67.32
CA GLY A 1017 -5.46 15.85 -68.40
C GLY A 1017 -5.29 14.51 -69.10
N ALA A 1018 -6.37 13.74 -69.24
CA ALA A 1018 -6.37 12.62 -70.19
C ALA A 1018 -6.57 13.15 -71.61
N ALA A 1019 -5.56 12.98 -72.46
CA ALA A 1019 -5.76 13.03 -73.90
C ALA A 1019 -6.58 11.80 -74.32
N GLY A 1020 -7.90 11.97 -74.45
CA GLY A 1020 -8.79 10.92 -74.93
C GLY A 1020 -8.31 10.34 -76.26
N GLY A 1021 -8.09 9.02 -76.31
CA GLY A 1021 -7.62 8.34 -77.51
C GLY A 1021 -8.59 8.59 -78.68
N GLY A 1022 -8.09 9.19 -79.77
CA GLY A 1022 -8.91 9.74 -80.84
C GLY A 1022 -9.83 8.73 -81.54
N GLY A 1023 -11.07 8.65 -81.08
CA GLY A 1023 -12.22 8.07 -81.77
C GLY A 1023 -13.14 9.18 -82.29
N LEU A 1024 -13.90 8.90 -83.35
CA LEU A 1024 -14.72 9.89 -84.09
C LEU A 1024 -16.01 10.31 -83.35
N GLY A 1025 -15.86 10.92 -82.18
CA GLY A 1025 -16.92 11.54 -81.39
C GLY A 1025 -16.30 12.35 -80.25
N GLY A 1026 -16.43 13.67 -80.30
CA GLY A 1026 -15.78 14.57 -79.35
C GLY A 1026 -16.38 14.44 -77.95
N GLY A 1027 -15.70 13.70 -77.08
CA GLY A 1027 -15.89 13.76 -75.64
C GLY A 1027 -14.93 14.76 -75.01
N ASP A 1028 -15.40 15.51 -74.02
CA ASP A 1028 -14.58 16.48 -73.30
C ASP A 1028 -13.37 15.82 -72.63
N ALA A 1029 -12.24 16.53 -72.60
CA ALA A 1029 -11.05 16.05 -71.91
C ALA A 1029 -11.28 16.09 -70.39
N ALA A 1030 -11.30 14.92 -69.75
CA ALA A 1030 -11.37 14.84 -68.30
C ALA A 1030 -10.07 15.41 -67.69
N THR A 1031 -10.18 16.58 -67.08
CA THR A 1031 -9.13 17.22 -66.28
C THR A 1031 -9.35 16.90 -64.81
N ALA A 1032 -8.40 16.21 -64.19
CA ALA A 1032 -8.33 16.08 -62.74
C ALA A 1032 -7.46 17.21 -62.16
N GLN A 1033 -7.94 17.85 -61.11
CA GLN A 1033 -7.12 18.70 -60.24
C GLN A 1033 -6.71 17.91 -59.00
N GLY A 1034 -5.52 18.18 -58.50
CA GLY A 1034 -5.02 17.62 -57.26
C GLY A 1034 -4.03 18.57 -56.60
N VAL A 1035 -3.81 18.40 -55.30
CA VAL A 1035 -2.93 19.28 -54.52
C VAL A 1035 -1.82 18.43 -53.92
N ILE A 1036 -0.57 18.75 -54.25
CA ILE A 1036 0.60 18.30 -53.50
C ILE A 1036 0.96 19.37 -52.46
N GLN A 1037 1.72 18.99 -51.44
CA GLN A 1037 2.16 19.86 -50.36
C GLN A 1037 3.68 19.95 -50.38
N GLN A 1038 4.23 21.16 -50.42
CA GLN A 1038 5.66 21.41 -50.38
C GLN A 1038 6.06 21.85 -48.96
N PRO A 1039 6.79 21.03 -48.20
CA PRO A 1039 7.21 21.39 -46.85
C PRO A 1039 8.40 22.34 -46.84
N ILE A 1040 8.34 23.34 -45.99
CA ILE A 1040 9.48 24.16 -45.59
C ILE A 1040 9.92 23.67 -44.21
N VAL A 1041 11.11 23.09 -44.11
CA VAL A 1041 11.66 22.56 -42.85
C VAL A 1041 12.93 23.35 -42.48
N ALA A 1042 12.96 23.88 -41.27
CA ALA A 1042 14.15 24.48 -40.69
C ALA A 1042 14.92 23.42 -39.89
N VAL A 1043 16.18 23.16 -40.26
CA VAL A 1043 17.05 22.24 -39.55
C VAL A 1043 18.26 22.99 -38.99
N THR A 1044 18.47 22.90 -37.68
CA THR A 1044 19.65 23.45 -36.98
C THR A 1044 20.42 22.32 -36.32
N GLY A 1045 21.67 22.11 -36.74
CA GLY A 1045 22.57 21.09 -36.18
C GLY A 1045 23.80 21.72 -35.53
N VAL A 1046 24.27 21.12 -34.43
CA VAL A 1046 25.54 21.44 -33.75
C VAL A 1046 26.28 20.13 -33.48
N SER A 1047 27.52 20.03 -33.95
CA SER A 1047 28.44 18.92 -33.69
C SER A 1047 29.73 19.50 -33.09
N THR A 1048 30.01 19.22 -31.83
CA THR A 1048 31.15 19.83 -31.12
C THR A 1048 31.64 19.00 -29.93
N THR A 1049 32.90 19.21 -29.53
CA THR A 1049 33.49 18.68 -28.30
C THR A 1049 33.61 19.82 -27.29
N VAL A 1050 33.07 19.65 -26.08
CA VAL A 1050 33.13 20.65 -25.01
C VAL A 1050 33.50 20.01 -23.67
N THR A 1051 34.28 20.72 -22.85
CA THR A 1051 34.51 20.36 -21.45
C THR A 1051 33.71 21.30 -20.56
N VAL A 1052 32.89 20.73 -19.67
CA VAL A 1052 31.95 21.46 -18.81
C VAL A 1052 32.21 21.05 -17.37
N PRO A 1053 32.25 21.99 -16.39
CA PRO A 1053 32.32 21.62 -14.98
C PRO A 1053 31.06 20.87 -14.55
N ASP A 1054 31.20 19.99 -13.56
CA ASP A 1054 30.06 19.26 -12.99
C ASP A 1054 28.95 20.21 -12.53
N GLN A 1055 27.71 19.82 -12.80
CA GLN A 1055 26.47 20.58 -12.63
C GLN A 1055 26.41 21.94 -13.36
N GLY A 1056 27.48 22.34 -14.05
CA GLY A 1056 27.57 23.58 -14.83
C GLY A 1056 26.76 23.51 -16.11
N THR A 1057 26.41 24.66 -16.67
CA THR A 1057 25.71 24.75 -17.96
C THR A 1057 26.57 25.52 -18.94
N ILE A 1058 26.79 24.96 -20.13
CA ILE A 1058 27.42 25.65 -21.26
C ILE A 1058 26.40 25.85 -22.38
N MET A 1059 26.52 26.95 -23.12
CA MET A 1059 25.82 27.17 -24.38
C MET A 1059 26.67 26.53 -25.50
N LEU A 1060 26.16 25.47 -26.11
CA LEU A 1060 26.81 24.78 -27.24
C LEU A 1060 26.74 25.61 -28.52
N GLY A 1061 25.65 26.35 -28.69
CA GLY A 1061 25.40 27.16 -29.87
C GLY A 1061 23.99 27.77 -29.85
N GLY A 1062 23.61 28.39 -30.96
CA GLY A 1062 22.32 29.02 -31.13
C GLY A 1062 22.25 29.83 -32.41
N GLN A 1063 21.05 30.30 -32.75
CA GLN A 1063 20.77 31.14 -33.90
C GLN A 1063 19.84 32.27 -33.46
N ARG A 1064 20.14 33.51 -33.86
CA ARG A 1064 19.26 34.66 -33.70
C ARG A 1064 18.94 35.21 -35.08
N LEU A 1065 17.69 35.10 -35.47
CA LEU A 1065 17.12 35.68 -36.69
C LEU A 1065 16.30 36.90 -36.30
N VAL A 1066 16.47 38.01 -37.03
CA VAL A 1066 15.67 39.22 -36.87
C VAL A 1066 15.25 39.69 -38.26
N SER A 1067 13.95 39.83 -38.46
CA SER A 1067 13.34 40.47 -39.63
C SER A 1067 12.67 41.77 -39.17
N GLU A 1068 12.93 42.87 -39.87
CA GLU A 1068 12.34 44.18 -39.57
C GLU A 1068 11.85 44.80 -40.89
N LEU A 1069 10.57 45.13 -40.93
CA LEU A 1069 9.87 45.68 -42.08
C LEU A 1069 9.19 46.98 -41.67
N GLN A 1070 9.78 48.10 -42.05
CA GLN A 1070 9.21 49.44 -41.88
C GLN A 1070 8.74 49.97 -43.23
N VAL A 1071 7.44 50.23 -43.32
CA VAL A 1071 6.79 50.85 -44.48
C VAL A 1071 6.22 52.19 -44.03
N GLU A 1072 6.62 53.26 -44.69
CA GLU A 1072 6.06 54.60 -44.49
C GLU A 1072 5.73 55.20 -45.85
N THR A 1073 4.46 55.57 -46.04
CA THR A 1073 3.99 56.29 -47.22
C THR A 1073 3.19 57.52 -46.79
N GLY A 1074 2.98 58.49 -47.68
CA GLY A 1074 2.27 59.71 -47.31
C GLY A 1074 2.25 60.76 -48.42
N VAL A 1075 1.41 61.77 -48.24
CA VAL A 1075 1.20 62.82 -49.25
C VAL A 1075 2.46 63.68 -49.38
N PRO A 1076 3.00 63.92 -50.58
CA PRO A 1076 4.15 64.79 -50.79
C PRO A 1076 3.94 66.18 -50.19
N VAL A 1077 5.01 66.75 -49.62
CA VAL A 1077 5.02 68.04 -48.89
C VAL A 1077 4.23 68.02 -47.57
N LEU A 1078 2.96 67.60 -47.55
CA LEU A 1078 2.12 67.63 -46.34
C LEU A 1078 2.62 66.70 -45.23
N SER A 1079 3.07 65.49 -45.57
CA SER A 1079 3.74 64.54 -44.67
C SER A 1079 5.00 65.08 -43.98
N LYS A 1080 5.54 66.23 -44.41
CA LYS A 1080 6.78 66.83 -43.87
C LYS A 1080 6.54 68.05 -42.96
N ILE A 1081 5.30 68.47 -42.78
CA ILE A 1081 4.95 69.60 -41.91
C ILE A 1081 4.87 69.10 -40.46
N PRO A 1082 5.64 69.63 -39.49
CA PRO A 1082 5.56 69.21 -38.10
C PRO A 1082 4.13 69.34 -37.54
N ILE A 1083 3.75 68.43 -36.64
CA ILE A 1083 2.40 68.29 -36.05
C ILE A 1083 1.35 67.79 -37.06
N LEU A 1084 1.28 68.37 -38.27
CA LEU A 1084 0.32 67.94 -39.31
C LEU A 1084 0.73 66.66 -40.03
N SER A 1085 2.02 66.30 -40.05
CA SER A 1085 2.54 65.13 -40.77
C SER A 1085 1.79 63.84 -40.48
N ARG A 1086 1.38 63.63 -39.21
CA ARG A 1086 0.66 62.45 -38.74
C ARG A 1086 -0.72 62.24 -39.38
N PHE A 1087 -1.31 63.28 -39.96
CA PHE A 1087 -2.57 63.21 -40.71
C PHE A 1087 -2.36 63.02 -42.22
N PHE A 1088 -1.11 62.86 -42.68
CA PHE A 1088 -0.75 62.71 -44.09
C PHE A 1088 0.36 61.65 -44.30
N SER A 1089 0.59 60.78 -43.31
CA SER A 1089 1.64 59.75 -43.31
C SER A 1089 1.14 58.47 -42.63
N ASN A 1090 1.23 57.36 -43.35
CA ASN A 1090 0.76 56.04 -42.90
C ASN A 1090 1.94 55.10 -42.73
N ARG A 1091 2.09 54.56 -41.52
CA ARG A 1091 3.22 53.70 -41.15
C ARG A 1091 2.74 52.33 -40.70
N VAL A 1092 3.43 51.30 -41.19
CA VAL A 1092 3.45 49.95 -40.62
C VAL A 1092 4.88 49.64 -40.22
N ASP A 1093 5.07 49.18 -38.98
CA ASP A 1093 6.32 48.65 -38.45
C ASP A 1093 6.06 47.21 -38.00
N SER A 1094 6.75 46.23 -38.60
CA SER A 1094 6.68 44.82 -38.22
C SER A 1094 8.08 44.31 -37.91
N LYS A 1095 8.25 43.68 -36.76
CA LYS A 1095 9.53 43.12 -36.30
C LYS A 1095 9.33 41.71 -35.75
N GLU A 1096 9.94 40.74 -36.41
CA GLU A 1096 9.92 39.33 -36.04
C GLU A 1096 11.31 38.93 -35.55
N GLU A 1097 11.43 38.44 -34.32
CA GLU A 1097 12.70 38.08 -33.67
C GLU A 1097 12.63 36.65 -33.13
N GLN A 1098 13.43 35.75 -33.71
CA GLN A 1098 13.50 34.34 -33.33
C GLN A 1098 14.90 34.00 -32.81
N THR A 1099 15.01 33.55 -31.57
CA THR A 1099 16.27 33.16 -30.93
C THR A 1099 16.21 31.70 -30.45
N LEU A 1100 16.98 30.83 -31.09
CA LEU A 1100 17.25 29.47 -30.66
C LEU A 1100 18.55 29.45 -29.83
N LEU A 1101 18.51 28.87 -28.64
CA LEU A 1101 19.67 28.59 -27.79
C LEU A 1101 19.75 27.09 -27.51
N ILE A 1102 20.94 26.52 -27.67
CA ILE A 1102 21.23 25.12 -27.36
C ILE A 1102 22.19 25.10 -26.18
N LEU A 1103 21.71 24.67 -25.03
CA LEU A 1103 22.47 24.57 -23.79
C LEU A 1103 22.63 23.09 -23.40
N ILE A 1104 23.69 22.78 -22.66
CA ILE A 1104 23.90 21.44 -22.10
C ILE A 1104 24.43 21.55 -20.67
N LYS A 1105 23.92 20.69 -19.80
CA LYS A 1105 24.34 20.50 -18.41
C LYS A 1105 24.65 19.02 -18.17
N PRO A 1106 25.93 18.62 -18.03
CA PRO A 1106 26.26 17.36 -17.40
C PRO A 1106 26.13 17.45 -15.87
N THR A 1107 25.84 16.31 -15.27
CA THR A 1107 25.90 16.04 -13.84
C THR A 1107 26.54 14.66 -13.68
N ILE A 1108 27.65 14.58 -12.94
CA ILE A 1108 28.30 13.31 -12.60
C ILE A 1108 27.47 12.65 -11.50
N LEU A 1109 27.14 11.37 -11.69
CA LEU A 1109 26.45 10.57 -10.70
C LEU A 1109 27.45 9.58 -10.10
N ILE A 1110 27.65 9.70 -8.79
CA ILE A 1110 28.51 8.84 -7.99
C ILE A 1110 27.61 8.17 -6.96
N GLN A 1111 27.42 6.86 -7.07
CA GLN A 1111 26.39 6.13 -6.31
C GLN A 1111 26.55 6.34 -4.79
N ASN A 1112 27.76 6.20 -4.26
CA ASN A 1112 28.04 6.39 -2.83
C ASN A 1112 27.75 7.82 -2.36
N GLU A 1113 28.07 8.84 -3.15
CA GLU A 1113 27.79 10.24 -2.80
C GLU A 1113 26.28 10.52 -2.84
N GLN A 1114 25.57 9.96 -3.82
CA GLN A 1114 24.11 10.06 -3.89
C GLN A 1114 23.41 9.29 -2.75
N GLU A 1115 23.96 8.17 -2.29
CA GLU A 1115 23.45 7.47 -1.09
C GLU A 1115 23.65 8.30 0.18
N GLU A 1116 24.80 8.92 0.35
CA GLU A 1116 25.12 9.77 1.51
C GLU A 1116 24.33 11.09 1.50
N ASP A 1117 24.12 11.70 0.32
CA ASP A 1117 23.25 12.89 0.15
C ASP A 1117 21.79 12.60 0.53
N ASN A 1118 21.28 11.41 0.20
CA ASN A 1118 19.92 10.99 0.55
C ASN A 1118 19.80 10.46 2.00
N PHE A 1119 20.87 9.85 2.53
CA PHE A 1119 20.91 9.26 3.87
C PHE A 1119 22.21 9.59 4.61
N PRO A 1120 22.36 10.81 5.15
CA PRO A 1120 23.58 11.23 5.83
C PRO A 1120 23.96 10.32 7.01
N GLY A 1121 25.22 9.92 7.07
CA GLY A 1121 25.79 8.97 8.03
C GLY A 1121 25.58 7.50 7.68
N LEU A 1122 25.05 7.17 6.50
CA LEU A 1122 24.87 5.77 6.08
C LEU A 1122 26.21 5.11 5.78
N LEU A 1123 27.13 5.80 5.09
CA LEU A 1123 28.46 5.24 4.78
C LEU A 1123 29.28 5.01 6.06
N ASP A 1124 29.27 5.97 6.99
CA ASP A 1124 29.91 5.84 8.31
C ASP A 1124 29.36 4.63 9.09
N ALA A 1125 28.04 4.42 9.05
CA ALA A 1125 27.38 3.33 9.77
C ALA A 1125 27.59 1.95 9.10
N LEU A 1126 27.83 1.90 7.79
CA LEU A 1126 28.22 0.69 7.06
C LEU A 1126 29.70 0.32 7.25
N GLY A 1127 30.51 1.22 7.84
CA GLY A 1127 31.90 0.98 8.21
C GLY A 1127 32.90 1.28 7.09
N GLY A 1128 32.97 2.57 6.71
CA GLY A 1128 33.90 3.09 5.69
C GLY A 1128 35.38 2.87 5.94
#